data_AF-G8LTP6-F1
#
_entry.id   AF-G8LTP6-F1
#
_cell.length_a   1.000
_cell.length_b   1.000
_cell.length_c   1.000
_cell.angle_alpha   90.00
_cell.angle_beta   90.00
_cell.angle_gamma   90.00
#
_symmetry.space_group_name_H-M   'P 1'
#
loop_
_entity.id
_entity.type
_entity.pdbx_description
1 polymer ?
#
loop_
_entity_poly.entity_id
_entity_poly.type
_entity_poly.pdbx_seq_one_letter_code
_entity_poly.pdbx_strand_id
1 'polypeptide(L)'
;MKKGRFLIFSLAFALVSTVFSNYTVNVSAGSLKGDVNSDNSIDSIDYAVMKSYLLGISSQIPFDVSVADLNGDGSVNSIDLALMKSYLLGIITSFPAETSNPTPTPTPTENKDDTDMAGDIIFSVPSGTFRDRITVSLSSKIPNAQIRYTTDGSVPNSNSPLYSGPLTFTKTTQLRAQSFVNGTASGAMGTAIYIATSIDAKHDIPVIILDAYGGGKPNREYKDVAFMLFEPKNNELSISQTPSVVSRAAFHIRGQSSANFEKTPYRLELRDNADEDAKLSLLGMPADGDWNLLSPYPDKSLIRNPLAYEIGNIMGLATPRYRHVEVYINFDNQPLSADDYQGIYILTEKIEISKNRLNLKKLKKDDLQEPEISGGYLMQFNMMAAEEPIIRGNGWSDLELTEPDDATPEQLAWIANYIQQTHNAIHSSNPSDPNTGYPAYIDVDSFVDYIIVNEMAKEADSYIRSTRIYKDRNEKLKAGPLWDYDLGFGCIPGFGFGFGGGGTSSNTEGWQFEMMGMGNTTCDWFYTLMQDPSFQSKISARWSQLRQGPLSDTQLIALVDSLASPLSNAAKRNFQKWNILGTSMVGGFNTQTTQTWEEQITILKNFLTQRAAWLDQSGWKPLNTGGGWPGGGFPGGGWPGGGGWGW
;
A
#
# COMPACT_ATOMS: atom_id res chain seq x y z
N MET A 1 44.82 59.12 56.06
CA MET A 1 45.26 57.70 55.96
C MET A 1 44.00 56.86 55.72
N LYS A 2 43.77 56.06 54.67
CA LYS A 2 44.56 55.47 53.57
C LYS A 2 43.66 55.39 52.30
N LYS A 3 44.31 55.51 51.13
CA LYS A 3 44.06 54.98 49.75
C LYS A 3 42.81 54.08 49.55
N GLY A 4 42.06 54.03 48.45
CA GLY A 4 42.29 54.35 47.02
C GLY A 4 41.23 53.59 46.20
N ARG A 5 40.94 54.05 44.97
CA ARG A 5 39.82 53.69 44.05
C ARG A 5 39.92 52.31 43.37
N PHE A 6 38.81 51.97 42.67
CA PHE A 6 38.54 50.96 41.59
C PHE A 6 37.79 49.69 42.06
N LEU A 7 36.79 49.10 41.36
CA LEU A 7 36.28 49.22 39.99
C LEU A 7 34.82 48.71 39.90
N ILE A 8 34.14 49.11 38.83
CA ILE A 8 32.73 48.97 38.39
C ILE A 8 32.32 47.53 38.00
N PHE A 9 31.03 47.17 38.21
CA PHE A 9 30.19 46.50 37.18
C PHE A 9 28.70 46.84 37.39
N SER A 10 28.13 47.58 36.43
CA SER A 10 26.72 47.98 36.35
C SER A 10 26.01 47.15 35.29
N LEU A 11 24.86 46.58 35.67
CA LEU A 11 23.88 45.96 34.79
C LEU A 11 23.18 47.06 33.96
N ALA A 12 23.18 46.95 32.63
CA ALA A 12 22.36 47.78 31.77
C ALA A 12 21.82 46.97 30.58
N PHE A 13 20.51 47.06 30.42
CA PHE A 13 19.72 46.65 29.27
C PHE A 13 20.30 47.23 27.96
N ALA A 14 20.51 46.42 26.94
CA ALA A 14 20.76 46.88 25.58
C ALA A 14 20.00 46.01 24.57
N LEU A 15 19.07 46.68 23.89
CA LEU A 15 18.47 46.30 22.62
C LEU A 15 19.59 45.95 21.63
N VAL A 16 19.60 44.75 21.06
CA VAL A 16 20.49 44.43 19.93
C VAL A 16 19.63 44.02 18.74
N SER A 17 19.40 45.00 17.88
CA SER A 17 19.24 44.81 16.44
C SER A 17 20.52 44.19 15.87
N THR A 18 20.50 42.91 15.51
CA THR A 18 21.56 42.34 14.67
C THR A 18 21.26 42.60 13.21
N VAL A 19 22.14 43.43 12.65
CA VAL A 19 22.38 43.73 11.26
C VAL A 19 22.57 42.43 10.47
N PHE A 20 21.83 42.25 9.38
CA PHE A 20 22.21 41.29 8.34
C PHE A 20 23.52 41.77 7.73
N SER A 21 24.64 41.21 8.18
CA SER A 21 25.89 41.31 7.44
C SER A 21 25.70 40.57 6.12
N ASN A 22 25.85 41.28 5.00
CA ASN A 22 25.97 40.66 3.68
C ASN A 22 27.21 39.78 3.69
N TYR A 23 27.02 38.49 3.90
CA TYR A 23 28.08 37.50 3.76
C TYR A 23 28.35 37.37 2.27
N THR A 24 29.41 38.02 1.80
CA THR A 24 29.96 37.74 0.48
C THR A 24 30.84 36.51 0.64
N VAL A 25 30.30 35.33 0.36
CA VAL A 25 31.11 34.11 0.28
C VAL A 25 31.89 34.20 -1.03
N ASN A 26 33.20 34.35 -0.91
CA ASN A 26 34.11 34.05 -2.01
C ASN A 26 34.12 32.53 -2.22
N VAL A 27 33.65 32.12 -3.39
CA VAL A 27 33.62 30.74 -3.88
C VAL A 27 35.03 30.22 -4.11
N SER A 28 35.35 29.05 -3.54
CA SER A 28 36.24 28.04 -4.14
C SER A 28 36.37 26.81 -3.23
N ALA A 29 35.27 26.08 -3.06
CA ALA A 29 35.28 24.63 -2.83
C ALA A 29 34.11 24.12 -3.69
N GLY A 30 34.33 23.08 -4.50
CA GLY A 30 33.25 22.54 -5.34
C GLY A 30 32.09 22.17 -4.45
N SER A 31 30.94 22.80 -4.67
CA SER A 31 29.71 22.53 -3.93
C SER A 31 29.34 21.05 -4.12
N LEU A 32 29.12 20.34 -3.01
CA LEU A 32 28.81 18.91 -3.02
C LEU A 32 27.44 18.70 -3.68
N LYS A 33 27.35 17.80 -4.65
CA LYS A 33 26.07 17.50 -5.31
C LYS A 33 25.11 16.90 -4.28
N GLY A 34 23.91 17.44 -4.16
CA GLY A 34 22.92 17.06 -3.15
C GLY A 34 22.96 17.83 -1.82
N ASP A 35 24.02 18.58 -1.53
CA ASP A 35 24.05 19.49 -0.38
C ASP A 35 23.37 20.80 -0.76
N VAL A 36 22.05 20.87 -0.58
CA VAL A 36 21.24 22.03 -1.00
C VAL A 36 21.21 23.10 0.08
N ASN A 37 21.53 22.79 1.33
CA ASN A 37 21.58 23.77 2.42
C ASN A 37 22.99 24.37 2.67
N SER A 38 24.00 23.87 1.94
CA SER A 38 25.41 24.28 2.01
C SER A 38 26.10 24.03 3.35
N ASP A 39 25.73 22.95 4.05
CA ASP A 39 26.34 22.56 5.33
C ASP A 39 27.46 21.51 5.23
N ASN A 40 27.81 21.10 4.00
CA ASN A 40 28.76 20.04 3.64
C ASN A 40 28.32 18.61 4.02
N SER A 41 27.04 18.41 4.29
CA SER A 41 26.43 17.09 4.50
C SER A 41 25.34 16.87 3.45
N ILE A 42 25.03 15.60 3.16
CA ILE A 42 23.84 15.23 2.37
C ILE A 42 22.96 14.41 3.30
N ASP A 43 21.92 15.03 3.85
CA ASP A 43 21.06 14.40 4.84
C ASP A 43 19.56 14.74 4.68
N SER A 44 18.77 14.37 5.68
CA SER A 44 17.32 14.60 5.68
C SER A 44 16.90 16.07 5.57
N ILE A 45 17.79 17.01 5.93
CA ILE A 45 17.54 18.45 5.83
C ILE A 45 17.57 18.87 4.37
N ASP A 46 18.52 18.37 3.57
CA ASP A 46 18.59 18.63 2.13
C ASP A 46 17.34 18.13 1.39
N TYR A 47 16.90 16.93 1.75
CA TYR A 47 15.66 16.35 1.24
C TYR A 47 14.44 17.20 1.60
N ALA A 48 14.36 17.70 2.84
CA ALA A 48 13.25 18.55 3.28
C ALA A 48 13.24 19.91 2.55
N VAL A 49 14.41 20.51 2.33
CA VAL A 49 14.56 21.77 1.61
C VAL A 49 14.14 21.61 0.14
N MET A 50 14.60 20.55 -0.52
CA MET A 50 14.24 20.24 -1.91
C MET A 50 12.74 19.93 -2.05
N LYS A 51 12.18 19.15 -1.12
CA LYS A 51 10.75 18.85 -1.07
C LYS A 51 9.91 20.11 -0.87
N SER A 52 10.33 21.00 0.03
CA SER A 52 9.65 22.28 0.30
C SER A 52 9.60 23.18 -0.95
N TYR A 53 10.70 23.24 -1.70
CA TYR A 53 10.77 23.95 -2.97
C TYR A 53 9.83 23.35 -4.03
N LEU A 54 9.86 22.03 -4.23
CA LEU A 54 9.03 21.34 -5.22
C LEU A 54 7.53 21.42 -4.92
N LEU A 55 7.16 21.55 -3.63
CA LEU A 55 5.79 21.75 -3.19
C LEU A 55 5.34 23.22 -3.26
N GLY A 56 6.20 24.15 -3.71
CA GLY A 56 5.88 25.58 -3.81
C GLY A 56 5.71 26.28 -2.45
N ILE A 57 6.19 25.66 -1.36
CA ILE A 57 6.13 26.22 -0.01
C ILE A 57 7.14 27.38 0.12
N SER A 58 8.28 27.30 -0.58
CA SER A 58 9.21 28.42 -0.79
C SER A 58 8.97 29.08 -2.15
N SER A 59 8.76 30.40 -2.16
CA SER A 59 8.54 31.18 -3.38
C SER A 59 9.84 31.64 -4.08
N GLN A 60 11.00 31.38 -3.47
CA GLN A 60 12.32 31.61 -4.05
C GLN A 60 13.13 30.31 -4.01
N ILE A 61 14.00 30.11 -5.00
CA ILE A 61 14.96 29.00 -5.02
C ILE A 61 15.92 29.22 -3.84
N PRO A 62 15.89 28.38 -2.79
CA PRO A 62 16.69 28.60 -1.58
C PRO A 62 18.10 28.03 -1.69
N PHE A 63 18.45 27.45 -2.84
CA PHE A 63 19.69 26.70 -3.08
C PHE A 63 20.20 26.88 -4.51
N ASP A 64 21.45 26.52 -4.75
CA ASP A 64 22.00 26.44 -6.11
C ASP A 64 21.35 25.26 -6.85
N VAL A 65 20.67 25.53 -7.97
CA VAL A 65 20.01 24.48 -8.75
C VAL A 65 20.99 23.42 -9.28
N SER A 66 22.27 23.78 -9.46
CA SER A 66 23.29 22.85 -9.97
C SER A 66 23.66 21.74 -8.99
N VAL A 67 23.49 21.97 -7.68
CA VAL A 67 23.65 20.93 -6.65
C VAL A 67 22.39 20.11 -6.48
N ALA A 68 21.22 20.64 -6.84
CA ALA A 68 19.93 19.96 -6.70
C ALA A 68 19.50 19.18 -7.95
N ASP A 69 20.11 19.41 -9.12
CA ASP A 69 19.93 18.63 -10.35
C ASP A 69 20.78 17.35 -10.28
N LEU A 70 20.24 16.32 -9.63
CA LEU A 70 20.95 15.09 -9.27
C LEU A 70 21.04 14.09 -10.43
N ASN A 71 20.21 14.23 -11.46
CA ASN A 71 20.30 13.42 -12.68
C ASN A 71 21.09 14.08 -13.82
N GLY A 72 21.35 15.39 -13.74
CA GLY A 72 22.12 16.15 -14.72
C GLY A 72 21.29 16.57 -15.93
N ASP A 73 19.97 16.61 -15.81
CA ASP A 73 19.06 16.97 -16.90
C ASP A 73 18.81 18.48 -17.02
N GLY A 74 19.40 19.28 -16.13
CA GLY A 74 19.30 20.74 -16.10
C GLY A 74 18.04 21.26 -15.41
N SER A 75 17.21 20.39 -14.83
CA SER A 75 16.01 20.73 -14.09
C SER A 75 16.09 20.21 -12.65
N VAL A 76 15.30 20.80 -11.75
CA VAL A 76 15.11 20.28 -10.38
C VAL A 76 13.64 19.91 -10.23
N ASN A 77 13.34 18.61 -10.16
CA ASN A 77 11.99 18.07 -10.14
C ASN A 77 11.87 16.83 -9.24
N SER A 78 10.75 16.10 -9.34
CA SER A 78 10.48 14.91 -8.54
C SER A 78 11.50 13.78 -8.74
N ILE A 79 12.22 13.75 -9.87
CA ILE A 79 13.27 12.77 -10.16
C ILE A 79 14.48 13.04 -9.26
N ASP A 80 14.90 14.29 -9.10
CA ASP A 80 16.00 14.68 -8.22
C ASP A 80 15.66 14.39 -6.76
N LEU A 81 14.41 14.68 -6.36
CA LEU A 81 13.94 14.35 -5.02
C LEU A 81 13.95 12.83 -4.76
N ALA A 82 13.61 12.02 -5.77
CA ALA A 82 13.69 10.57 -5.68
C ALA A 82 15.14 10.07 -5.59
N LEU A 83 16.07 10.68 -6.32
CA LEU A 83 17.50 10.38 -6.23
C LEU A 83 18.07 10.74 -4.85
N MET A 84 17.69 11.91 -4.31
CA MET A 84 18.04 12.31 -2.94
C MET A 84 17.58 11.26 -1.93
N LYS A 85 16.31 10.81 -2.04
CA LYS A 85 15.78 9.75 -1.19
C LYS A 85 16.55 8.44 -1.34
N SER A 86 16.89 8.04 -2.56
CA SER A 86 17.69 6.84 -2.83
C SER A 86 19.08 6.92 -2.21
N TYR A 87 19.73 8.08 -2.24
CA TYR A 87 21.02 8.31 -1.62
C TYR A 87 20.95 8.20 -0.09
N LEU A 88 19.96 8.85 0.54
CA LEU A 88 19.73 8.79 1.98
C LEU A 88 19.39 7.40 2.50
N LEU A 89 18.79 6.56 1.65
CA LEU A 89 18.49 5.16 1.95
C LEU A 89 19.65 4.20 1.66
N GLY A 90 20.77 4.71 1.13
CA GLY A 90 21.93 3.90 0.73
C GLY A 90 21.68 3.02 -0.50
N ILE A 91 20.63 3.28 -1.28
CA ILE A 91 20.31 2.58 -2.53
C ILE A 91 21.32 2.97 -3.63
N ILE A 92 21.73 4.23 -3.63
CA ILE A 92 22.83 4.75 -4.46
C ILE A 92 23.89 5.37 -3.56
N THR A 93 25.16 5.30 -3.96
CA THR A 93 26.29 5.87 -3.21
C THR A 93 26.86 7.15 -3.84
N SER A 94 26.32 7.56 -4.99
CA SER A 94 26.66 8.79 -5.73
C SER A 94 25.49 9.18 -6.63
N PHE A 95 25.39 10.45 -7.02
CA PHE A 95 24.33 10.91 -7.91
C PHE A 95 24.69 10.72 -9.39
N PRO A 96 23.73 10.39 -10.27
CA PRO A 96 24.01 10.23 -11.70
C PRO A 96 24.71 11.45 -12.34
N ALA A 97 24.37 12.66 -11.90
CA ALA A 97 24.98 13.90 -12.36
C ALA A 97 26.45 14.09 -11.96
N GLU A 98 27.00 13.25 -11.07
CA GLU A 98 28.42 13.24 -10.71
C GLU A 98 29.26 12.39 -11.69
N THR A 99 28.63 11.76 -12.69
CA THR A 99 29.30 10.89 -13.67
C THR A 99 29.14 11.41 -15.10
N SER A 100 30.25 11.66 -15.81
CA SER A 100 30.20 11.99 -17.24
C SER A 100 30.12 10.70 -18.09
N ASN A 101 28.97 10.47 -18.73
CA ASN A 101 28.57 9.39 -19.67
C ASN A 101 27.87 8.13 -19.09
N PRO A 102 26.93 7.52 -19.87
CA PRO A 102 25.57 7.26 -19.42
C PRO A 102 25.34 5.85 -18.85
N THR A 103 24.30 5.80 -18.01
CA THR A 103 23.56 4.62 -17.51
C THR A 103 24.37 3.64 -16.68
N PRO A 104 24.19 3.61 -15.35
CA PRO A 104 24.47 2.39 -14.62
C PRO A 104 23.42 1.35 -15.04
N THR A 105 23.79 0.48 -15.97
CA THR A 105 23.29 -0.90 -15.92
C THR A 105 23.74 -1.43 -14.56
N PRO A 106 22.84 -1.82 -13.65
CA PRO A 106 23.26 -2.43 -12.39
C PRO A 106 24.11 -3.65 -12.73
N THR A 107 25.40 -3.57 -12.41
CA THR A 107 26.23 -4.76 -12.30
C THR A 107 25.76 -5.46 -11.04
N PRO A 108 25.35 -6.74 -11.10
CA PRO A 108 24.81 -7.43 -9.94
C PRO A 108 25.85 -7.46 -8.82
N THR A 109 25.64 -6.67 -7.77
CA THR A 109 26.05 -7.11 -6.44
C THR A 109 25.23 -8.33 -6.13
N GLU A 110 25.92 -9.40 -5.75
CA GLU A 110 25.40 -10.72 -5.38
C GLU A 110 24.45 -10.61 -4.18
N ASN A 111 23.27 -10.04 -4.40
CA ASN A 111 22.10 -10.15 -3.54
C ASN A 111 21.30 -11.32 -4.08
N LYS A 112 20.98 -12.24 -3.18
CA LYS A 112 20.16 -13.43 -3.42
C LYS A 112 18.67 -13.10 -3.73
N ASP A 113 18.39 -11.90 -4.27
CA ASP A 113 17.06 -11.28 -4.38
C ASP A 113 16.65 -10.96 -5.83
N ASP A 114 17.40 -11.41 -6.84
CA ASP A 114 16.96 -11.39 -8.24
C ASP A 114 16.91 -12.85 -8.70
N THR A 115 15.75 -13.49 -8.59
CA THR A 115 15.59 -14.90 -8.98
C THR A 115 15.70 -15.00 -10.50
N ASP A 116 16.94 -15.16 -10.99
CA ASP A 116 17.20 -15.56 -12.37
C ASP A 116 16.49 -16.89 -12.62
N MET A 117 15.28 -16.80 -13.18
CA MET A 117 14.47 -17.97 -13.51
C MET A 117 15.22 -18.90 -14.46
N ALA A 118 16.23 -18.44 -15.22
CA ALA A 118 16.96 -19.27 -16.14
C ALA A 118 17.95 -20.24 -15.46
N GLY A 119 18.40 -19.95 -14.23
CA GLY A 119 19.36 -20.80 -13.51
C GLY A 119 20.63 -21.07 -14.33
N ASP A 120 21.01 -22.35 -14.45
CA ASP A 120 22.15 -22.78 -15.28
C ASP A 120 21.76 -23.20 -16.70
N ILE A 121 20.49 -23.04 -17.07
CA ILE A 121 20.00 -23.28 -18.42
C ILE A 121 20.01 -21.98 -19.21
N ILE A 122 20.42 -22.06 -20.46
CA ILE A 122 20.33 -20.97 -21.44
C ILE A 122 19.21 -21.33 -22.40
N PHE A 123 18.18 -20.50 -22.43
CA PHE A 123 17.08 -20.57 -23.38
C PHE A 123 17.40 -19.66 -24.57
N SER A 124 17.27 -20.16 -25.80
CA SER A 124 17.57 -19.36 -27.01
C SER A 124 16.59 -18.20 -27.24
N VAL A 125 15.42 -18.25 -26.61
CA VAL A 125 14.42 -17.18 -26.62
C VAL A 125 14.06 -16.90 -25.16
N PRO A 126 14.04 -15.63 -24.72
CA PRO A 126 13.62 -15.30 -23.36
C PRO A 126 12.11 -15.56 -23.17
N SER A 127 11.67 -15.67 -21.91
CA SER A 127 10.26 -15.70 -21.55
C SER A 127 9.49 -14.50 -22.12
N GLY A 128 8.24 -14.72 -22.51
CA GLY A 128 7.41 -13.68 -23.11
C GLY A 128 6.17 -14.24 -23.80
N THR A 129 5.44 -13.38 -24.51
CA THR A 129 4.31 -13.81 -25.31
C THR A 129 4.75 -14.22 -26.72
N PHE A 130 3.98 -15.08 -27.39
CA PHE A 130 4.22 -15.46 -28.78
C PHE A 130 2.91 -15.72 -29.53
N ARG A 131 2.96 -15.58 -30.86
CA ARG A 131 1.85 -15.89 -31.78
C ARG A 131 2.18 -17.10 -32.64
N ASP A 132 1.17 -17.90 -32.98
CA ASP A 132 1.22 -19.11 -33.81
C ASP A 132 2.14 -20.23 -33.30
N ARG A 133 3.46 -19.99 -33.27
CA ARG A 133 4.47 -20.91 -32.75
C ARG A 133 5.73 -20.19 -32.28
N ILE A 134 6.45 -20.81 -31.36
CA ILE A 134 7.80 -20.42 -30.91
C ILE A 134 8.71 -21.64 -30.92
N THR A 135 9.97 -21.46 -31.32
CA THR A 135 10.99 -22.52 -31.29
C THR A 135 12.12 -22.14 -30.35
N VAL A 136 12.42 -23.02 -29.40
CA VAL A 136 13.35 -22.79 -28.29
C VAL A 136 14.43 -23.86 -28.30
N SER A 137 15.68 -23.43 -28.33
CA SER A 137 16.85 -24.30 -28.10
C SER A 137 17.36 -24.13 -26.68
N LEU A 138 17.89 -25.22 -26.12
CA LEU A 138 18.44 -25.27 -24.76
C LEU A 138 19.94 -25.53 -24.82
N SER A 139 20.70 -24.80 -24.03
CA SER A 139 22.10 -25.14 -23.70
C SER A 139 22.33 -25.00 -22.21
N SER A 140 23.44 -25.53 -21.70
CA SER A 140 23.76 -25.52 -20.28
C SER A 140 25.06 -24.78 -20.01
N LYS A 141 25.11 -24.04 -18.90
CA LYS A 141 26.35 -23.51 -18.33
C LYS A 141 27.24 -24.63 -17.75
N ILE A 142 26.68 -25.81 -17.49
CA ILE A 142 27.36 -26.99 -16.94
C ILE A 142 28.01 -27.82 -18.06
N PRO A 143 29.35 -27.96 -18.08
CA PRO A 143 30.04 -28.73 -19.11
C PRO A 143 29.67 -30.22 -19.09
N ASN A 144 29.57 -30.83 -20.28
CA ASN A 144 29.29 -32.26 -20.47
C ASN A 144 27.96 -32.75 -19.85
N ALA A 145 27.04 -31.85 -19.53
CA ALA A 145 25.75 -32.23 -18.98
C ALA A 145 24.73 -32.62 -20.06
N GLN A 146 23.90 -33.59 -19.73
CA GLN A 146 22.63 -33.84 -20.43
C GLN A 146 21.57 -32.87 -19.90
N ILE A 147 20.76 -32.28 -20.77
CA ILE A 147 19.63 -31.44 -20.33
C ILE A 147 18.36 -32.31 -20.33
N ARG A 148 17.64 -32.31 -19.20
CA ARG A 148 16.31 -32.92 -19.06
C ARG A 148 15.29 -31.80 -18.89
N TYR A 149 14.09 -31.98 -19.43
CA TYR A 149 13.08 -30.93 -19.40
C TYR A 149 11.67 -31.46 -19.18
N THR A 150 10.77 -30.57 -18.78
CA THR A 150 9.33 -30.79 -18.64
C THR A 150 8.59 -29.57 -19.21
N THR A 151 7.34 -29.77 -19.66
CA THR A 151 6.52 -28.73 -20.29
C THR A 151 5.20 -28.49 -19.57
N ASP A 152 4.96 -29.23 -18.49
CA ASP A 152 3.76 -29.23 -17.67
C ASP A 152 3.99 -28.57 -16.30
N GLY A 153 5.16 -27.95 -16.11
CA GLY A 153 5.54 -27.32 -14.85
C GLY A 153 6.06 -28.28 -13.77
N SER A 154 6.18 -29.59 -14.02
CA SER A 154 6.79 -30.53 -13.05
C SER A 154 8.32 -30.40 -12.96
N VAL A 155 8.94 -30.73 -11.82
CA VAL A 155 10.42 -30.67 -11.69
C VAL A 155 11.08 -31.73 -12.59
N PRO A 156 12.02 -31.37 -13.50
CA PRO A 156 12.74 -32.34 -14.30
C PRO A 156 13.60 -33.28 -13.44
N ASN A 157 13.52 -34.58 -13.71
CA ASN A 157 14.35 -35.59 -13.08
C ASN A 157 15.05 -36.46 -14.14
N SER A 158 15.82 -37.47 -13.71
CA SER A 158 16.59 -38.33 -14.61
C SER A 158 15.73 -39.14 -15.59
N ASN A 159 14.44 -39.33 -15.29
CA ASN A 159 13.46 -39.99 -16.16
C ASN A 159 12.71 -39.02 -17.08
N SER A 160 12.84 -37.70 -16.90
CA SER A 160 12.23 -36.71 -17.78
C SER A 160 12.81 -36.79 -19.20
N PRO A 161 12.11 -36.31 -20.24
CA PRO A 161 12.62 -36.27 -21.60
C PRO A 161 14.03 -35.67 -21.73
N LEU A 162 14.92 -36.38 -22.45
CA LEU A 162 16.25 -35.87 -22.80
C LEU A 162 16.10 -34.83 -23.93
N TYR A 163 16.71 -33.67 -23.74
CA TYR A 163 16.81 -32.67 -24.80
C TYR A 163 17.76 -33.15 -25.90
N SER A 164 17.25 -33.26 -27.14
CA SER A 164 18.00 -33.75 -28.31
C SER A 164 17.93 -32.82 -29.52
N GLY A 165 17.21 -31.71 -29.43
CA GLY A 165 17.05 -30.71 -30.49
C GLY A 165 16.00 -29.66 -30.14
N PRO A 166 15.84 -28.60 -30.95
CA PRO A 166 14.93 -27.49 -30.66
C PRO A 166 13.49 -27.94 -30.37
N LEU A 167 12.86 -27.33 -29.36
CA LEU A 167 11.47 -27.57 -28.95
C LEU A 167 10.56 -26.53 -29.60
N THR A 168 9.38 -26.95 -30.10
CA THR A 168 8.41 -26.03 -30.70
C THR A 168 7.11 -26.05 -29.92
N PHE A 169 6.62 -24.87 -29.53
CA PHE A 169 5.37 -24.70 -28.79
C PHE A 169 4.36 -23.91 -29.61
N THR A 170 3.08 -24.30 -29.49
CA THR A 170 1.93 -23.65 -30.14
C THR A 170 0.85 -23.23 -29.12
N LYS A 171 1.12 -23.47 -27.83
CA LYS A 171 0.25 -23.15 -26.68
C LYS A 171 1.10 -22.60 -25.54
N THR A 172 0.45 -21.91 -24.60
CA THR A 172 1.11 -21.47 -23.37
C THR A 172 1.84 -22.65 -22.72
N THR A 173 3.13 -22.48 -22.43
CA THR A 173 4.01 -23.54 -21.94
C THR A 173 4.93 -23.01 -20.86
N GLN A 174 4.97 -23.70 -19.72
CA GLN A 174 6.01 -23.55 -18.71
C GLN A 174 7.09 -24.60 -18.95
N LEU A 175 8.22 -24.18 -19.53
CA LEU A 175 9.35 -25.05 -19.85
C LEU A 175 10.35 -25.03 -18.69
N ARG A 176 10.38 -26.09 -17.87
CA ARG A 176 11.41 -26.29 -16.85
C ARG A 176 12.50 -27.21 -17.40
N ALA A 177 13.76 -26.91 -17.12
CA ALA A 177 14.90 -27.68 -17.58
C ALA A 177 16.01 -27.72 -16.53
N GLN A 178 16.73 -28.83 -16.48
CA GLN A 178 17.82 -29.06 -15.53
C GLN A 178 18.93 -29.85 -16.20
N SER A 179 20.17 -29.54 -15.83
CA SER A 179 21.36 -30.25 -16.29
C SER A 179 21.63 -31.48 -15.43
N PHE A 180 22.08 -32.58 -16.05
CA PHE A 180 22.39 -33.86 -15.41
C PHE A 180 23.76 -34.36 -15.85
N VAL A 181 24.61 -34.70 -14.88
CA VAL A 181 25.91 -35.36 -15.12
C VAL A 181 25.83 -36.76 -14.51
N ASN A 182 26.08 -37.79 -15.31
CA ASN A 182 26.00 -39.20 -14.89
C ASN A 182 24.67 -39.58 -14.19
N GLY A 183 23.55 -38.98 -14.61
CA GLY A 183 22.23 -39.24 -14.05
C GLY A 183 21.86 -38.43 -12.79
N THR A 184 22.76 -37.57 -12.30
CA THR A 184 22.54 -36.72 -11.13
C THR A 184 22.28 -35.28 -11.55
N ALA A 185 21.26 -34.62 -10.98
CA ALA A 185 20.99 -33.21 -11.20
C ALA A 185 22.23 -32.37 -10.82
N SER A 186 22.64 -31.48 -11.71
CA SER A 186 23.85 -30.66 -11.61
C SER A 186 23.55 -29.25 -12.08
N GLY A 187 23.88 -28.24 -11.29
CA GLY A 187 23.52 -26.83 -11.55
C GLY A 187 22.12 -26.44 -11.06
N ALA A 188 21.77 -25.17 -11.17
CA ALA A 188 20.45 -24.63 -10.87
C ALA A 188 19.46 -24.90 -12.00
N MET A 189 18.22 -25.25 -11.64
CA MET A 189 17.13 -25.46 -12.60
C MET A 189 16.78 -24.14 -13.27
N GLY A 190 16.45 -24.20 -14.56
CA GLY A 190 15.91 -23.08 -15.31
C GLY A 190 14.45 -23.27 -15.67
N THR A 191 13.70 -22.17 -15.72
CA THR A 191 12.33 -22.09 -16.21
C THR A 191 12.22 -20.94 -17.21
N ALA A 192 11.60 -21.21 -18.35
CA ALA A 192 11.09 -20.20 -19.26
C ALA A 192 9.57 -20.34 -19.40
N ILE A 193 8.87 -19.19 -19.41
CA ILE A 193 7.42 -19.13 -19.54
C ILE A 193 7.08 -18.47 -20.88
N TYR A 194 6.35 -19.19 -21.73
CA TYR A 194 5.91 -18.70 -23.02
C TYR A 194 4.38 -18.67 -23.03
N ILE A 195 3.77 -17.48 -23.09
CA ILE A 195 2.31 -17.33 -23.15
C ILE A 195 1.88 -17.20 -24.61
N ALA A 196 1.04 -18.12 -25.09
CA ALA A 196 0.48 -18.00 -26.43
C ALA A 196 -0.55 -16.87 -26.44
N THR A 197 -0.55 -16.02 -27.47
CA THR A 197 -1.52 -14.94 -27.63
C THR A 197 -2.03 -14.84 -29.06
N SER A 198 -3.27 -14.40 -29.20
CA SER A 198 -3.93 -14.05 -30.47
C SER A 198 -3.98 -12.54 -30.72
N ILE A 199 -3.52 -11.73 -29.75
CA ILE A 199 -3.61 -10.27 -29.75
C ILE A 199 -2.24 -9.62 -29.56
N ASP A 200 -2.17 -8.30 -29.77
CA ASP A 200 -1.05 -7.42 -29.38
C ASP A 200 -1.72 -6.11 -28.98
N ALA A 201 -2.35 -6.14 -27.82
CA ALA A 201 -3.01 -4.99 -27.25
C ALA A 201 -1.97 -3.96 -26.82
N LYS A 202 -2.31 -2.68 -27.06
CA LYS A 202 -1.53 -1.54 -26.60
C LYS A 202 -2.17 -0.89 -25.39
N HIS A 203 -1.33 -0.50 -24.44
CA HIS A 203 -1.73 0.11 -23.17
C HIS A 203 -0.83 1.30 -22.84
N ASP A 204 -1.26 2.12 -21.88
CA ASP A 204 -0.55 3.32 -21.40
C ASP A 204 -0.24 3.27 -19.89
N ILE A 205 -0.69 2.22 -19.20
CA ILE A 205 -0.30 1.88 -17.82
C ILE A 205 0.26 0.45 -17.78
N PRO A 206 0.94 0.03 -16.70
CA PRO A 206 1.48 -1.32 -16.61
C PRO A 206 0.42 -2.41 -16.78
N VAL A 207 0.82 -3.54 -17.36
CA VAL A 207 -0.06 -4.68 -17.63
C VAL A 207 0.44 -5.92 -16.90
N ILE A 208 -0.46 -6.65 -16.27
CA ILE A 208 -0.22 -7.99 -15.74
C ILE A 208 -0.98 -9.00 -16.61
N ILE A 209 -0.29 -10.06 -17.01
CA ILE A 209 -0.89 -11.24 -17.63
C ILE A 209 -0.78 -12.41 -16.68
N LEU A 210 -1.93 -13.04 -16.42
CA LEU A 210 -2.07 -14.30 -15.73
C LEU A 210 -2.61 -15.36 -16.69
N ASP A 211 -1.92 -16.50 -16.84
CA ASP A 211 -2.40 -17.63 -17.63
C ASP A 211 -2.44 -18.89 -16.76
N ALA A 212 -3.63 -19.44 -16.56
CA ALA A 212 -3.88 -20.57 -15.66
C ALA A 212 -3.62 -21.93 -16.33
N TYR A 213 -3.04 -21.96 -17.54
CA TYR A 213 -2.75 -23.19 -18.29
C TYR A 213 -4.00 -24.04 -18.57
N GLY A 214 -5.17 -23.41 -18.68
CA GLY A 214 -6.46 -24.11 -18.78
C GLY A 214 -6.99 -24.70 -17.47
N GLY A 215 -6.43 -24.33 -16.32
CA GLY A 215 -6.84 -24.77 -14.98
C GLY A 215 -8.14 -24.14 -14.46
N GLY A 216 -8.77 -23.25 -15.25
CA GLY A 216 -9.99 -22.55 -14.88
C GLY A 216 -9.79 -21.50 -13.79
N LYS A 217 -10.85 -20.75 -13.49
CA LYS A 217 -10.87 -19.78 -12.39
C LYS A 217 -10.56 -20.47 -11.04
N PRO A 218 -9.70 -19.89 -10.16
CA PRO A 218 -9.48 -20.43 -8.83
C PRO A 218 -10.66 -20.16 -7.91
N ASN A 219 -10.74 -20.93 -6.81
CA ASN A 219 -11.61 -20.64 -5.68
C ASN A 219 -10.79 -19.91 -4.60
N ARG A 220 -10.95 -20.25 -3.32
CA ARG A 220 -10.14 -19.71 -2.21
C ARG A 220 -8.81 -20.45 -1.99
N GLU A 221 -8.60 -21.55 -2.69
CA GLU A 221 -7.32 -22.28 -2.69
C GLU A 221 -6.41 -21.77 -3.80
N TYR A 222 -5.11 -21.72 -3.52
CA TYR A 222 -4.09 -21.37 -4.51
C TYR A 222 -4.14 -22.32 -5.71
N LYS A 223 -4.18 -21.74 -6.91
CA LYS A 223 -3.91 -22.44 -8.18
C LYS A 223 -2.70 -21.82 -8.86
N ASP A 224 -1.90 -22.66 -9.51
CA ASP A 224 -0.76 -22.22 -10.28
C ASP A 224 -1.16 -21.36 -11.49
N VAL A 225 -0.31 -20.39 -11.81
CA VAL A 225 -0.51 -19.44 -12.90
C VAL A 225 0.82 -18.94 -13.42
N ALA A 226 0.90 -18.65 -14.72
CA ALA A 226 1.98 -17.83 -15.26
C ALA A 226 1.81 -16.39 -14.78
N PHE A 227 2.91 -15.71 -14.43
CA PHE A 227 2.89 -14.27 -14.17
C PHE A 227 3.84 -13.55 -15.12
N MET A 228 3.33 -12.54 -15.83
CA MET A 228 4.15 -11.58 -16.58
C MET A 228 3.70 -10.15 -16.24
N LEU A 229 4.67 -9.30 -15.93
CA LEU A 229 4.49 -7.86 -15.78
C LEU A 229 5.12 -7.14 -16.97
N PHE A 230 4.40 -6.16 -17.50
CA PHE A 230 4.86 -5.29 -18.58
C PHE A 230 4.76 -3.84 -18.12
N GLU A 231 5.78 -3.04 -18.45
CA GLU A 231 5.84 -1.62 -18.10
C GLU A 231 5.84 -0.74 -19.36
N PRO A 232 5.11 0.38 -19.35
CA PRO A 232 5.10 1.30 -20.48
C PRO A 232 6.46 1.97 -20.64
N LYS A 233 6.89 2.16 -21.88
CA LYS A 233 8.03 2.99 -22.27
C LYS A 233 7.51 4.16 -23.06
N ASN A 234 7.82 5.39 -22.64
CA ASN A 234 7.29 6.61 -23.25
C ASN A 234 5.75 6.63 -23.33
N ASN A 235 5.06 6.21 -22.26
CA ASN A 235 3.60 6.08 -22.16
C ASN A 235 2.95 5.09 -23.15
N GLU A 236 3.73 4.18 -23.74
CA GLU A 236 3.21 3.10 -24.59
C GLU A 236 3.71 1.74 -24.11
N LEU A 237 2.82 0.76 -24.13
CA LEU A 237 3.10 -0.63 -23.78
C LEU A 237 2.48 -1.53 -24.85
N SER A 238 3.19 -2.59 -25.21
CA SER A 238 2.69 -3.70 -26.02
C SER A 238 2.81 -4.99 -25.24
N ILE A 239 1.76 -5.81 -25.18
CA ILE A 239 1.85 -7.15 -24.55
C ILE A 239 2.72 -8.13 -25.35
N SER A 240 3.22 -7.73 -26.53
CA SER A 240 4.20 -8.47 -27.33
C SER A 240 5.64 -8.02 -27.12
N GLN A 241 5.89 -7.00 -26.29
CA GLN A 241 7.24 -6.62 -25.90
C GLN A 241 7.81 -7.60 -24.86
N THR A 242 9.10 -7.49 -24.51
CA THR A 242 9.66 -8.28 -23.41
C THR A 242 9.07 -7.85 -22.06
N PRO A 243 8.53 -8.77 -21.26
CA PRO A 243 8.05 -8.47 -19.90
C PRO A 243 9.20 -7.97 -19.01
N SER A 244 8.92 -7.05 -18.09
CA SER A 244 9.89 -6.58 -17.09
C SER A 244 10.07 -7.57 -15.95
N VAL A 245 9.02 -8.31 -15.60
CA VAL A 245 9.09 -9.41 -14.63
C VAL A 245 8.39 -10.63 -15.19
N VAL A 246 9.01 -11.80 -15.05
CA VAL A 246 8.40 -13.10 -15.30
C VAL A 246 8.60 -13.96 -14.08
N SER A 247 7.53 -14.58 -13.62
CA SER A 247 7.60 -15.49 -12.49
C SER A 247 6.61 -16.62 -12.66
N ARG A 248 6.90 -17.74 -11.99
CA ARG A 248 5.84 -18.70 -11.68
C ARG A 248 5.02 -18.06 -10.56
N ALA A 249 3.74 -18.36 -10.48
CA ALA A 249 2.93 -17.80 -9.41
C ALA A 249 1.80 -18.77 -9.05
N ALA A 250 1.15 -18.48 -7.94
CA ALA A 250 -0.16 -19.01 -7.63
C ALA A 250 -1.10 -17.88 -7.20
N PHE A 251 -2.39 -18.08 -7.42
CA PHE A 251 -3.40 -17.08 -7.09
C PHE A 251 -4.71 -17.73 -6.64
N HIS A 252 -5.48 -16.99 -5.85
CA HIS A 252 -6.81 -17.39 -5.42
C HIS A 252 -7.73 -16.18 -5.23
N ILE A 253 -9.04 -16.40 -5.20
CA ILE A 253 -10.04 -15.37 -4.91
C ILE A 253 -9.84 -14.86 -3.48
N ARG A 254 -9.89 -13.54 -3.29
CA ARG A 254 -9.75 -12.91 -1.98
C ARG A 254 -10.94 -12.05 -1.57
N GLY A 255 -10.91 -11.62 -0.31
CA GLY A 255 -11.93 -10.78 0.30
C GLY A 255 -13.14 -11.57 0.79
N GLN A 256 -14.06 -10.87 1.46
CA GLN A 256 -15.30 -11.46 1.95
C GLN A 256 -16.42 -11.17 0.95
N SER A 257 -17.08 -10.01 1.04
CA SER A 257 -18.14 -9.59 0.13
C SER A 257 -17.64 -9.45 -1.31
N SER A 258 -16.43 -8.92 -1.49
CA SER A 258 -15.82 -8.72 -2.80
C SER A 258 -15.49 -10.00 -3.55
N ALA A 259 -15.41 -11.15 -2.87
CA ALA A 259 -15.16 -12.44 -3.50
C ALA A 259 -16.27 -12.83 -4.49
N ASN A 260 -17.48 -12.29 -4.29
CA ASN A 260 -18.65 -12.53 -5.13
C ASN A 260 -18.81 -11.50 -6.26
N PHE A 261 -17.88 -10.56 -6.42
CA PHE A 261 -17.92 -9.61 -7.52
C PHE A 261 -17.65 -10.31 -8.86
N GLU A 262 -18.39 -9.90 -9.90
CA GLU A 262 -18.14 -10.33 -11.28
C GLU A 262 -16.70 -10.00 -11.70
N LYS A 263 -16.25 -8.77 -11.42
CA LYS A 263 -14.84 -8.39 -11.46
C LYS A 263 -14.18 -8.78 -10.14
N THR A 264 -13.70 -10.02 -10.09
CA THR A 264 -13.22 -10.65 -8.87
C THR A 264 -11.81 -10.17 -8.47
N PRO A 265 -11.55 -9.89 -7.18
CA PRO A 265 -10.19 -9.60 -6.68
C PRO A 265 -9.41 -10.87 -6.37
N TYR A 266 -8.09 -10.80 -6.49
CA TYR A 266 -7.20 -11.95 -6.29
C TYR A 266 -6.08 -11.67 -5.29
N ARG A 267 -5.69 -12.74 -4.59
CA ARG A 267 -4.40 -12.87 -3.91
C ARG A 267 -3.40 -13.48 -4.88
N LEU A 268 -2.16 -13.01 -4.89
CA LEU A 268 -1.09 -13.49 -5.76
C LEU A 268 0.16 -13.80 -4.94
N GLU A 269 0.73 -14.99 -5.14
CA GLU A 269 2.00 -15.44 -4.56
C GLU A 269 2.96 -15.72 -5.71
N LEU A 270 4.10 -15.02 -5.77
CA LEU A 270 5.16 -15.27 -6.74
C LEU A 270 6.01 -16.43 -6.27
N ARG A 271 6.44 -17.29 -7.20
CA ARG A 271 7.16 -18.53 -6.91
C ARG A 271 8.42 -18.67 -7.74
N ASP A 272 9.45 -19.20 -7.11
CA ASP A 272 10.73 -19.43 -7.74
C ASP A 272 10.77 -20.80 -8.44
N ASN A 273 11.99 -21.20 -8.82
CA ASN A 273 12.25 -22.49 -9.43
C ASN A 273 12.05 -23.68 -8.47
N ALA A 274 12.10 -23.49 -7.16
CA ALA A 274 11.86 -24.51 -6.15
C ALA A 274 10.39 -24.60 -5.71
N ASP A 275 9.48 -23.84 -6.34
CA ASP A 275 8.09 -23.68 -5.87
C ASP A 275 7.99 -22.95 -4.51
N GLU A 276 9.06 -22.24 -4.12
CA GLU A 276 9.12 -21.44 -2.89
C GLU A 276 8.76 -19.97 -3.17
N ASP A 277 8.38 -19.24 -2.13
CA ASP A 277 7.98 -17.83 -2.19
C ASP A 277 9.10 -16.94 -2.75
N ALA A 278 8.89 -16.38 -3.95
CA ALA A 278 9.86 -15.57 -4.66
C ALA A 278 9.70 -14.09 -4.33
N LYS A 279 10.69 -13.52 -3.64
CA LYS A 279 10.73 -12.10 -3.31
C LYS A 279 11.15 -11.26 -4.52
N LEU A 280 10.19 -10.72 -5.26
CA LEU A 280 10.44 -9.91 -6.46
C LEU A 280 9.91 -8.48 -6.31
N SER A 281 10.69 -7.49 -6.77
CA SER A 281 10.24 -6.10 -6.83
C SER A 281 9.28 -5.91 -8.00
N LEU A 282 8.12 -5.32 -7.75
CA LEU A 282 7.14 -5.00 -8.78
C LEU A 282 6.94 -3.49 -8.86
N LEU A 283 7.17 -2.88 -10.04
CA LEU A 283 6.83 -1.47 -10.33
C LEU A 283 7.44 -0.46 -9.33
N GLY A 284 8.67 -0.73 -8.89
CA GLY A 284 9.41 0.07 -7.92
C GLY A 284 8.97 -0.11 -6.46
N MET A 285 8.06 -1.05 -6.18
CA MET A 285 7.74 -1.46 -4.81
C MET A 285 8.78 -2.49 -4.32
N PRO A 286 9.31 -2.37 -3.09
CA PRO A 286 10.16 -3.35 -2.45
C PRO A 286 9.77 -4.81 -2.70
N ALA A 287 10.80 -5.65 -2.84
CA ALA A 287 10.66 -7.04 -3.18
C ALA A 287 9.82 -7.81 -2.15
N ASP A 288 8.82 -8.53 -2.66
CA ASP A 288 8.02 -9.47 -1.91
C ASP A 288 7.46 -10.55 -2.83
N GLY A 289 7.00 -11.67 -2.28
CA GLY A 289 6.30 -12.70 -3.05
C GLY A 289 4.79 -12.58 -2.90
N ASP A 290 4.33 -11.87 -1.88
CA ASP A 290 2.94 -11.85 -1.46
C ASP A 290 2.23 -10.54 -1.87
N TRP A 291 1.35 -10.60 -2.86
CA TRP A 291 0.69 -9.44 -3.48
C TRP A 291 -0.82 -9.56 -3.54
N ASN A 292 -1.48 -8.43 -3.79
CA ASN A 292 -2.93 -8.33 -3.92
C ASN A 292 -3.30 -7.63 -5.22
N LEU A 293 -4.26 -8.18 -5.94
CA LEU A 293 -4.95 -7.53 -7.05
C LEU A 293 -6.35 -7.14 -6.57
N LEU A 294 -6.51 -5.90 -6.13
CA LEU A 294 -7.82 -5.37 -5.76
C LEU A 294 -8.59 -4.96 -7.01
N SER A 295 -9.86 -5.32 -7.06
CA SER A 295 -10.80 -4.95 -8.11
C SER A 295 -11.65 -3.75 -7.65
N PRO A 296 -11.38 -2.51 -8.09
CA PRO A 296 -12.29 -1.39 -7.83
C PRO A 296 -13.55 -1.57 -8.69
N TYR A 297 -14.46 -2.43 -8.23
CA TYR A 297 -15.68 -2.79 -8.94
C TYR A 297 -16.83 -1.85 -8.59
N PRO A 298 -17.25 -1.71 -7.31
CA PRO A 298 -18.19 -0.66 -6.92
C PRO A 298 -17.57 0.75 -7.01
N ASP A 299 -16.25 0.88 -6.80
CA ASP A 299 -15.53 2.15 -6.98
C ASP A 299 -15.35 2.50 -8.46
N LYS A 300 -16.33 3.23 -9.00
CA LYS A 300 -16.30 3.73 -10.38
C LYS A 300 -15.31 4.89 -10.60
N SER A 301 -14.70 5.44 -9.55
CA SER A 301 -13.59 6.40 -9.73
C SER A 301 -12.27 5.69 -10.03
N LEU A 302 -12.14 4.42 -9.62
CA LEU A 302 -10.95 3.57 -9.70
C LEU A 302 -9.78 4.00 -8.78
N ILE A 303 -9.98 5.01 -7.93
CA ILE A 303 -8.89 5.66 -7.17
C ILE A 303 -9.20 5.89 -5.69
N ARG A 304 -10.31 5.41 -5.11
CA ARG A 304 -10.66 5.71 -3.70
C ARG A 304 -9.72 5.08 -2.67
N ASN A 305 -9.35 3.82 -2.87
CA ASN A 305 -8.32 3.16 -2.06
C ASN A 305 -6.96 3.90 -2.18
N PRO A 306 -6.42 4.12 -3.40
CA PRO A 306 -5.25 4.98 -3.64
C PRO A 306 -5.32 6.34 -2.95
N LEU A 307 -6.45 7.04 -3.05
CA LEU A 307 -6.66 8.35 -2.43
C LEU A 307 -6.52 8.29 -0.91
N ALA A 308 -7.15 7.31 -0.25
CA ALA A 308 -6.99 7.13 1.19
C ALA A 308 -5.53 6.85 1.57
N TYR A 309 -4.83 6.02 0.78
CA TYR A 309 -3.43 5.69 1.04
C TYR A 309 -2.51 6.91 0.89
N GLU A 310 -2.72 7.76 -0.12
CA GLU A 310 -1.96 9.00 -0.26
C GLU A 310 -2.25 10.01 0.86
N ILE A 311 -3.52 10.16 1.27
CA ILE A 311 -3.87 11.00 2.43
C ILE A 311 -3.20 10.46 3.70
N GLY A 312 -3.22 9.14 3.92
CA GLY A 312 -2.52 8.50 5.03
C GLY A 312 -1.01 8.74 5.00
N ASN A 313 -0.37 8.63 3.83
CA ASN A 313 1.06 8.89 3.65
C ASN A 313 1.45 10.34 3.95
N ILE A 314 0.61 11.31 3.54
CA ILE A 314 0.77 12.73 3.88
C ILE A 314 0.79 12.93 5.40
N MET A 315 -0.02 12.16 6.12
CA MET A 315 -0.19 12.27 7.56
C MET A 315 0.82 11.43 8.35
N GLY A 316 1.51 10.49 7.69
CA GLY A 316 2.48 9.59 8.31
C GLY A 316 1.86 8.28 8.86
N LEU A 317 0.64 7.96 8.46
CA LEU A 317 0.03 6.66 8.75
C LEU A 317 0.67 5.57 7.88
N ALA A 318 0.76 4.36 8.43
CA ALA A 318 1.14 3.20 7.63
C ALA A 318 0.08 2.93 6.55
N THR A 319 0.50 2.82 5.29
CA THR A 319 -0.37 2.47 4.16
C THR A 319 0.37 1.48 3.27
N PRO A 320 -0.35 0.56 2.61
CA PRO A 320 0.28 -0.31 1.63
C PRO A 320 0.65 0.50 0.38
N ARG A 321 1.81 0.20 -0.21
CA ARG A 321 2.16 0.75 -1.53
C ARG A 321 1.31 0.09 -2.60
N TYR A 322 0.99 0.84 -3.66
CA TYR A 322 0.15 0.38 -4.74
C TYR A 322 0.57 0.92 -6.11
N ARG A 323 0.06 0.27 -7.16
CA ARG A 323 0.09 0.71 -8.56
C ARG A 323 -1.20 0.31 -9.26
N HIS A 324 -1.72 1.19 -10.10
CA HIS A 324 -2.76 0.80 -11.06
C HIS A 324 -2.14 -0.04 -12.18
N VAL A 325 -2.82 -1.11 -12.52
CA VAL A 325 -2.43 -2.04 -13.59
C VAL A 325 -3.65 -2.43 -14.39
N GLU A 326 -3.49 -2.68 -15.68
CA GLU A 326 -4.49 -3.43 -16.45
C GLU A 326 -4.18 -4.93 -16.39
N VAL A 327 -5.21 -5.76 -16.26
CA VAL A 327 -5.04 -7.20 -16.06
C VAL A 327 -5.69 -8.00 -17.18
N TYR A 328 -4.97 -9.00 -17.66
CA TYR A 328 -5.52 -10.11 -18.43
C TYR A 328 -5.43 -11.39 -17.62
N ILE A 329 -6.50 -12.18 -17.61
CA ILE A 329 -6.50 -13.51 -16.97
C ILE A 329 -7.09 -14.54 -17.94
N ASN A 330 -6.23 -15.41 -18.47
CA ASN A 330 -6.63 -16.54 -19.30
C ASN A 330 -6.87 -17.77 -18.43
N PHE A 331 -8.12 -18.20 -18.34
CA PHE A 331 -8.51 -19.40 -17.59
C PHE A 331 -8.56 -20.67 -18.45
N ASP A 332 -8.52 -20.51 -19.77
CA ASP A 332 -8.81 -21.56 -20.74
C ASP A 332 -7.53 -22.11 -21.38
N ASN A 333 -7.64 -23.27 -22.04
CA ASN A 333 -6.52 -23.88 -22.76
C ASN A 333 -6.44 -23.37 -24.20
N GLN A 334 -6.51 -22.05 -24.38
CA GLN A 334 -6.43 -21.35 -25.66
C GLN A 334 -5.42 -20.19 -25.58
N PRO A 335 -4.92 -19.67 -26.71
CA PRO A 335 -4.10 -18.47 -26.70
C PRO A 335 -4.85 -17.28 -26.06
N LEU A 336 -4.14 -16.51 -25.23
CA LEU A 336 -4.63 -15.26 -24.66
C LEU A 336 -5.29 -14.38 -25.73
N SER A 337 -6.46 -13.87 -25.43
CA SER A 337 -7.35 -13.14 -26.32
C SER A 337 -7.84 -11.82 -25.70
N ALA A 338 -8.62 -11.05 -26.47
CA ALA A 338 -9.25 -9.83 -25.96
C ALA A 338 -10.30 -10.10 -24.87
N ASP A 339 -10.92 -11.29 -24.86
CA ASP A 339 -11.96 -11.65 -23.90
C ASP A 339 -11.41 -11.83 -22.48
N ASP A 340 -10.12 -12.17 -22.38
CA ASP A 340 -9.38 -12.37 -21.13
C ASP A 340 -9.07 -11.07 -20.39
N TYR A 341 -9.26 -9.91 -21.03
CA TYR A 341 -9.09 -8.60 -20.41
C TYR A 341 -10.08 -8.40 -19.25
N GLN A 342 -9.56 -8.00 -18.09
CA GLN A 342 -10.30 -7.81 -16.84
C GLN A 342 -10.39 -6.34 -16.39
N GLY A 343 -9.86 -5.38 -17.15
CA GLY A 343 -9.89 -3.96 -16.77
C GLY A 343 -8.77 -3.56 -15.80
N ILE A 344 -8.96 -2.42 -15.14
CA ILE A 344 -7.99 -1.85 -14.18
C ILE A 344 -8.11 -2.55 -12.83
N TYR A 345 -7.00 -3.03 -12.28
CA TYR A 345 -6.84 -3.45 -10.90
C TYR A 345 -5.88 -2.52 -10.16
N ILE A 346 -5.92 -2.57 -8.84
CA ILE A 346 -4.90 -1.95 -7.97
C ILE A 346 -4.01 -3.10 -7.47
N LEU A 347 -2.80 -3.20 -8.02
CA LEU A 347 -1.75 -4.04 -7.46
C LEU A 347 -1.28 -3.37 -6.17
N THR A 348 -1.41 -4.07 -5.05
CA THR A 348 -1.03 -3.55 -3.74
C THR A 348 -0.30 -4.60 -2.94
N GLU A 349 0.52 -4.13 -2.01
CA GLU A 349 1.15 -5.01 -1.02
C GLU A 349 0.12 -5.76 -0.18
N LYS A 350 0.52 -6.93 0.36
CA LYS A 350 -0.15 -7.45 1.56
C LYS A 350 0.18 -6.54 2.72
N ILE A 351 -0.83 -6.25 3.56
CA ILE A 351 -0.54 -5.74 4.89
C ILE A 351 -0.01 -6.91 5.72
N GLU A 352 1.27 -6.81 6.06
CA GLU A 352 1.98 -7.79 6.88
C GLU A 352 3.15 -7.14 7.58
N ILE A 353 3.64 -7.81 8.62
CA ILE A 353 4.87 -7.43 9.29
C ILE A 353 6.04 -7.85 8.39
N SER A 354 6.77 -6.89 7.86
CA SER A 354 8.01 -7.14 7.13
C SER A 354 8.89 -5.89 7.10
N LYS A 355 10.20 -6.09 6.94
CA LYS A 355 11.20 -5.00 7.02
C LYS A 355 10.90 -3.82 6.10
N ASN A 356 10.37 -4.10 4.91
CA ASN A 356 10.10 -3.08 3.89
C ASN A 356 8.62 -2.67 3.83
N ARG A 357 7.74 -3.30 4.62
CA ARG A 357 6.30 -2.99 4.73
C ARG A 357 6.02 -2.37 6.09
N LEU A 358 5.25 -3.06 6.94
CA LEU A 358 5.08 -2.67 8.33
C LEU A 358 6.26 -3.22 9.14
N ASN A 359 7.28 -2.38 9.33
CA ASN A 359 8.54 -2.76 9.96
C ASN A 359 8.42 -2.87 11.49
N LEU A 360 7.72 -3.90 11.97
CA LEU A 360 7.68 -4.27 13.38
C LEU A 360 8.66 -5.42 13.65
N LYS A 361 9.12 -5.55 14.89
CA LYS A 361 9.84 -6.76 15.30
C LYS A 361 8.85 -7.92 15.38
N LYS A 362 8.98 -8.91 14.49
CA LYS A 362 8.14 -10.13 14.53
C LYS A 362 8.26 -10.83 15.88
N LEU A 363 7.12 -11.23 16.41
CA LEU A 363 7.03 -12.05 17.61
C LEU A 363 7.36 -13.51 17.27
N LYS A 364 8.29 -14.11 18.01
CA LYS A 364 8.63 -15.54 17.87
C LYS A 364 7.85 -16.38 18.87
N LYS A 365 7.72 -17.69 18.62
CA LYS A 365 7.02 -18.61 19.54
C LYS A 365 7.63 -18.68 20.95
N ASP A 366 8.93 -18.44 21.08
CA ASP A 366 9.68 -18.45 22.34
C ASP A 366 9.73 -17.08 23.03
N ASP A 367 9.21 -16.02 22.40
CA ASP A 367 9.06 -14.69 22.99
C ASP A 367 7.85 -14.70 23.97
N LEU A 368 8.08 -15.20 25.18
CA LEU A 368 7.03 -15.42 26.19
C LEU A 368 7.10 -14.49 27.41
N GLN A 369 8.07 -13.58 27.46
CA GLN A 369 8.31 -12.68 28.59
C GLN A 369 8.66 -11.28 28.09
N GLU A 370 8.56 -10.30 28.98
CA GLU A 370 9.00 -8.93 28.71
C GLU A 370 10.55 -8.86 28.60
N PRO A 371 11.09 -8.03 27.68
CA PRO A 371 10.37 -7.14 26.76
C PRO A 371 9.89 -7.82 25.47
N GLU A 372 10.28 -9.05 25.17
CA GLU A 372 10.07 -9.69 23.86
C GLU A 372 8.61 -9.88 23.48
N ILE A 373 7.77 -10.30 24.44
CA ILE A 373 6.34 -10.52 24.25
C ILE A 373 5.57 -9.22 23.97
N SER A 374 6.17 -8.05 24.17
CA SER A 374 5.40 -6.79 24.15
C SER A 374 5.01 -6.25 22.78
N GLY A 375 5.38 -6.93 21.69
CA GLY A 375 5.11 -6.41 20.35
C GLY A 375 5.39 -7.41 19.23
N GLY A 376 5.12 -6.97 18.01
CA GLY A 376 5.01 -7.85 16.85
C GLY A 376 3.58 -8.33 16.61
N TYR A 377 2.59 -7.54 17.07
CA TYR A 377 1.16 -7.82 16.88
C TYR A 377 0.56 -6.89 15.84
N LEU A 378 -0.10 -7.46 14.84
CA LEU A 378 -0.91 -6.78 13.86
C LEU A 378 -2.34 -7.32 13.95
N MET A 379 -3.30 -6.45 14.23
CA MET A 379 -4.67 -6.85 14.56
C MET A 379 -5.69 -5.97 13.83
N GLN A 380 -6.94 -6.41 13.80
CA GLN A 380 -8.06 -5.59 13.34
C GLN A 380 -9.33 -5.87 14.13
N PHE A 381 -10.04 -4.82 14.52
CA PHE A 381 -11.42 -4.94 14.94
C PHE A 381 -12.29 -5.15 13.71
N ASN A 382 -13.02 -6.26 13.69
CA ASN A 382 -13.76 -6.66 12.51
C ASN A 382 -15.11 -7.29 12.88
N MET A 383 -16.20 -6.56 12.63
CA MET A 383 -17.54 -7.10 12.85
C MET A 383 -17.79 -8.30 11.92
N MET A 384 -18.32 -9.39 12.47
CA MET A 384 -18.39 -10.68 11.75
C MET A 384 -16.99 -11.19 11.36
N ALA A 385 -16.02 -11.02 12.26
CA ALA A 385 -14.71 -11.64 12.16
C ALA A 385 -14.83 -13.13 11.77
N ALA A 386 -14.01 -13.54 10.82
CA ALA A 386 -14.01 -14.87 10.24
C ALA A 386 -12.63 -15.54 10.28
N GLU A 387 -11.58 -14.78 10.65
CA GLU A 387 -10.19 -15.25 10.69
C GLU A 387 -9.74 -15.41 12.14
N GLU A 388 -9.27 -16.61 12.47
CA GLU A 388 -8.69 -16.91 13.78
C GLU A 388 -7.18 -16.54 13.80
N PRO A 389 -6.61 -16.19 14.96
CA PRO A 389 -7.25 -16.17 16.27
C PRO A 389 -8.08 -14.90 16.55
N ILE A 390 -9.28 -15.08 17.10
CA ILE A 390 -10.19 -14.00 17.52
C ILE A 390 -10.13 -13.79 19.03
N ILE A 391 -9.72 -12.59 19.43
CA ILE A 391 -9.60 -12.16 20.82
C ILE A 391 -10.85 -11.37 21.25
N ARG A 392 -11.32 -11.60 22.48
CA ARG A 392 -12.49 -10.94 23.06
C ARG A 392 -12.17 -10.41 24.46
N GLY A 393 -12.82 -9.32 24.84
CA GLY A 393 -12.68 -8.72 26.16
C GLY A 393 -14.00 -8.18 26.72
N ASN A 394 -13.90 -7.45 27.82
CA ASN A 394 -15.03 -6.79 28.43
C ASN A 394 -15.18 -5.38 27.84
N GLY A 395 -16.30 -5.12 27.17
CA GLY A 395 -16.58 -3.85 26.48
C GLY A 395 -16.05 -3.77 25.04
N TRP A 396 -15.49 -4.85 24.51
CA TRP A 396 -15.04 -4.97 23.11
C TRP A 396 -14.98 -6.44 22.68
N SER A 397 -15.12 -6.71 21.39
CA SER A 397 -15.12 -8.07 20.81
C SER A 397 -14.45 -8.11 19.45
N ASP A 398 -14.32 -9.32 18.88
CA ASP A 398 -14.00 -9.57 17.48
C ASP A 398 -12.72 -8.85 16.98
N LEU A 399 -11.68 -8.93 17.82
CA LEU A 399 -10.33 -8.50 17.47
C LEU A 399 -9.61 -9.68 16.81
N GLU A 400 -9.48 -9.65 15.49
CA GLU A 400 -8.70 -10.63 14.74
C GLU A 400 -7.21 -10.31 14.89
N LEU A 401 -6.41 -11.28 15.33
CA LEU A 401 -4.96 -11.19 15.35
C LEU A 401 -4.42 -11.74 14.02
N THR A 402 -4.09 -10.84 13.09
CA THR A 402 -3.62 -11.22 11.76
C THR A 402 -2.15 -11.62 11.71
N GLU A 403 -1.29 -11.05 12.58
CA GLU A 403 0.06 -11.57 12.81
C GLU A 403 0.49 -11.41 14.27
N PRO A 404 1.10 -12.45 14.89
CA PRO A 404 1.28 -13.79 14.32
C PRO A 404 -0.05 -14.57 14.30
N ASP A 405 -0.28 -15.32 13.23
CA ASP A 405 -1.46 -16.19 13.07
C ASP A 405 -1.37 -17.48 13.89
N ASP A 406 -0.17 -17.81 14.38
CA ASP A 406 0.12 -19.00 15.18
C ASP A 406 0.55 -18.69 16.63
N ALA A 407 0.05 -17.57 17.17
CA ALA A 407 0.30 -17.10 18.53
C ALA A 407 0.03 -18.15 19.62
N THR A 408 0.90 -18.23 20.64
CA THR A 408 0.71 -19.14 21.77
C THR A 408 -0.36 -18.64 22.75
N PRO A 409 -0.93 -19.50 23.62
CA PRO A 409 -1.87 -19.07 24.65
C PRO A 409 -1.35 -17.94 25.56
N GLU A 410 -0.05 -17.95 25.91
CA GLU A 410 0.60 -16.91 26.71
C GLU A 410 0.66 -15.58 25.96
N GLN A 411 0.98 -15.62 24.67
CA GLN A 411 1.01 -14.43 23.80
C GLN A 411 -0.38 -13.84 23.60
N LEU A 412 -1.38 -14.69 23.36
CA LEU A 412 -2.79 -14.29 23.27
C LEU A 412 -3.28 -13.67 24.58
N ALA A 413 -2.96 -14.26 25.73
CA ALA A 413 -3.32 -13.73 27.03
C ALA A 413 -2.65 -12.36 27.31
N TRP A 414 -1.39 -12.20 26.93
CA TRP A 414 -0.67 -10.93 27.09
C TRP A 414 -1.31 -9.82 26.27
N ILE A 415 -1.52 -10.03 24.97
CA ILE A 415 -2.08 -9.00 24.10
C ILE A 415 -3.56 -8.70 24.46
N ALA A 416 -4.34 -9.71 24.82
CA ALA A 416 -5.72 -9.51 25.30
C ALA A 416 -5.75 -8.61 26.54
N ASN A 417 -4.85 -8.81 27.49
CA ASN A 417 -4.73 -7.98 28.68
C ASN A 417 -4.28 -6.54 28.34
N TYR A 418 -3.35 -6.36 27.40
CA TYR A 418 -2.93 -5.03 26.95
C TYR A 418 -4.08 -4.25 26.29
N ILE A 419 -4.85 -4.91 25.44
CA ILE A 419 -6.04 -4.33 24.80
C ILE A 419 -7.12 -4.00 25.86
N GLN A 420 -7.33 -4.88 26.85
CA GLN A 420 -8.26 -4.59 27.94
C GLN A 420 -7.83 -3.38 28.77
N GLN A 421 -6.54 -3.23 29.08
CA GLN A 421 -6.02 -2.06 29.78
C GLN A 421 -6.21 -0.78 28.96
N THR A 422 -5.97 -0.86 27.65
CA THR A 422 -6.23 0.25 26.71
C THR A 422 -7.71 0.66 26.73
N HIS A 423 -8.61 -0.32 26.62
CA HIS A 423 -10.05 -0.08 26.71
C HIS A 423 -10.44 0.58 28.05
N ASN A 424 -9.94 0.07 29.17
CA ASN A 424 -10.22 0.63 30.50
C ASN A 424 -9.69 2.06 30.64
N ALA A 425 -8.51 2.37 30.06
CA ALA A 425 -7.90 3.68 30.13
C ALA A 425 -8.70 4.73 29.33
N ILE A 426 -9.19 4.36 28.15
CA ILE A 426 -10.09 5.19 27.31
C ILE A 426 -11.41 5.49 28.04
N HIS A 427 -11.92 4.53 28.81
CA HIS A 427 -13.19 4.66 29.57
C HIS A 427 -13.00 5.12 31.02
N SER A 428 -11.78 5.51 31.40
CA SER A 428 -11.51 5.94 32.77
C SER A 428 -12.16 7.30 33.08
N SER A 429 -12.25 7.66 34.36
CA SER A 429 -12.77 8.97 34.77
C SER A 429 -11.87 10.14 34.39
N ASN A 430 -10.58 9.89 34.14
CA ASN A 430 -9.58 10.87 33.71
C ASN A 430 -8.85 10.36 32.45
N PRO A 431 -9.56 10.23 31.31
CA PRO A 431 -9.07 9.47 30.16
C PRO A 431 -7.83 10.09 29.50
N SER A 432 -7.63 11.40 29.63
CA SER A 432 -6.46 12.12 29.08
C SER A 432 -5.27 12.23 30.03
N ASP A 433 -5.30 11.61 31.22
CA ASP A 433 -4.14 11.59 32.12
C ASP A 433 -2.95 10.84 31.48
N PRO A 434 -1.73 11.40 31.48
CA PRO A 434 -0.61 10.82 30.74
C PRO A 434 -0.09 9.48 31.29
N ASN A 435 -0.39 9.15 32.55
CA ASN A 435 0.13 7.96 33.22
C ASN A 435 -0.91 6.85 33.38
N THR A 436 -2.19 7.22 33.47
CA THR A 436 -3.29 6.30 33.78
C THR A 436 -4.36 6.27 32.71
N GLY A 437 -4.43 7.28 31.85
CA GLY A 437 -5.36 7.40 30.74
C GLY A 437 -4.83 6.79 29.43
N TYR A 438 -5.58 7.01 28.35
CA TYR A 438 -5.21 6.51 27.02
C TYR A 438 -3.79 6.88 26.57
N PRO A 439 -3.20 8.06 26.91
CA PRO A 439 -1.85 8.38 26.45
C PRO A 439 -0.76 7.44 26.98
N ALA A 440 -1.02 6.66 28.03
CA ALA A 440 -0.09 5.64 28.52
C ALA A 440 -0.02 4.41 27.60
N TYR A 441 -1.07 4.15 26.81
CA TYR A 441 -1.27 2.91 26.06
C TYR A 441 -1.29 3.09 24.54
N ILE A 442 -1.76 4.23 24.04
CA ILE A 442 -1.86 4.50 22.60
C ILE A 442 -0.91 5.60 22.15
N ASP A 443 -0.44 5.48 20.92
CA ASP A 443 0.10 6.58 20.15
C ASP A 443 -1.06 7.50 19.74
N VAL A 444 -1.29 8.53 20.54
CA VAL A 444 -2.45 9.43 20.40
C VAL A 444 -2.52 10.07 19.02
N ASP A 445 -1.37 10.41 18.44
CA ASP A 445 -1.31 11.12 17.16
C ASP A 445 -1.71 10.19 16.00
N SER A 446 -1.33 8.90 16.04
CA SER A 446 -1.82 7.91 15.07
C SER A 446 -3.34 7.74 15.11
N PHE A 447 -3.96 7.75 16.30
CA PHE A 447 -5.42 7.65 16.45
C PHE A 447 -6.12 8.94 15.96
N VAL A 448 -5.55 10.12 16.23
CA VAL A 448 -6.03 11.39 15.70
C VAL A 448 -6.03 11.36 14.17
N ASP A 449 -4.90 10.98 13.57
CA ASP A 449 -4.75 10.95 12.12
C ASP A 449 -5.68 9.91 11.47
N TYR A 450 -5.84 8.73 12.10
CA TYR A 450 -6.75 7.69 11.64
C TYR A 450 -8.23 8.14 11.66
N ILE A 451 -8.66 8.84 12.72
CA ILE A 451 -10.01 9.42 12.80
C ILE A 451 -10.21 10.47 11.69
N ILE A 452 -9.23 11.35 11.45
CA ILE A 452 -9.34 12.35 10.39
C ILE A 452 -9.60 11.68 9.03
N VAL A 453 -8.83 10.65 8.68
CA VAL A 453 -9.01 9.94 7.39
C VAL A 453 -10.38 9.29 7.30
N ASN A 454 -10.82 8.57 8.34
CA ASN A 454 -12.13 7.91 8.35
C ASN A 454 -13.28 8.91 8.28
N GLU A 455 -13.23 10.01 9.03
CA GLU A 455 -14.25 11.04 9.00
C GLU A 455 -14.28 11.79 7.66
N MET A 456 -13.12 11.98 7.03
CA MET A 456 -13.01 12.59 5.72
C MET A 456 -13.52 11.66 4.61
N ALA A 457 -13.26 10.36 4.71
CA ALA A 457 -13.77 9.35 3.78
C ALA A 457 -15.27 9.10 3.95
N LYS A 458 -15.77 9.20 5.19
CA LYS A 458 -17.13 8.81 5.56
C LYS A 458 -17.49 7.41 5.05
N GLU A 459 -16.50 6.51 5.14
CA GLU A 459 -16.61 5.12 4.73
C GLU A 459 -17.56 4.40 5.71
N ALA A 460 -18.55 3.69 5.16
CA ALA A 460 -19.63 3.09 5.96
C ALA A 460 -19.12 2.00 6.92
N ASP A 461 -18.01 1.35 6.53
CA ASP A 461 -17.38 0.30 7.31
C ASP A 461 -16.37 0.82 8.35
N SER A 462 -16.00 2.11 8.30
CA SER A 462 -15.06 2.71 9.26
C SER A 462 -15.49 2.44 10.70
N TYR A 463 -14.51 2.06 11.53
CA TYR A 463 -14.64 1.75 12.96
C TYR A 463 -15.40 0.46 13.30
N ILE A 464 -16.04 -0.19 12.32
CA ILE A 464 -16.85 -1.40 12.53
C ILE A 464 -16.17 -2.61 11.90
N ARG A 465 -15.58 -2.42 10.71
CA ARG A 465 -14.81 -3.42 9.96
C ARG A 465 -13.46 -2.86 9.57
N SER A 466 -12.54 -3.75 9.17
CA SER A 466 -11.20 -3.40 8.66
C SER A 466 -10.44 -2.39 9.53
N THR A 467 -10.74 -2.34 10.84
CA THR A 467 -10.25 -1.30 11.74
C THR A 467 -8.94 -1.76 12.35
N ARG A 468 -7.85 -1.49 11.63
CA ARG A 468 -6.52 -2.01 11.92
C ARG A 468 -5.82 -1.25 13.03
N ILE A 469 -5.10 -2.00 13.86
CA ILE A 469 -4.21 -1.51 14.90
C ILE A 469 -2.96 -2.41 14.95
N TYR A 470 -1.83 -1.86 15.39
CA TYR A 470 -0.61 -2.65 15.56
C TYR A 470 0.20 -2.20 16.77
N LYS A 471 1.01 -3.12 17.30
CA LYS A 471 1.86 -2.89 18.45
C LYS A 471 3.27 -3.39 18.19
N ASP A 472 4.24 -2.47 18.16
CA ASP A 472 5.65 -2.84 18.18
C ASP A 472 6.19 -3.00 19.60
N ARG A 473 7.32 -3.69 19.71
CA ARG A 473 7.96 -4.05 20.97
C ARG A 473 8.38 -2.79 21.72
N ASN A 474 7.96 -2.68 22.98
CA ASN A 474 8.15 -1.49 23.84
C ASN A 474 7.52 -0.19 23.32
N GLU A 475 6.71 -0.23 22.26
CA GLU A 475 5.97 0.93 21.76
C GLU A 475 4.50 0.89 22.20
N LYS A 476 3.84 2.04 22.09
CA LYS A 476 2.40 2.16 22.30
C LYS A 476 1.63 1.58 21.10
N LEU A 477 0.37 1.24 21.33
CA LEU A 477 -0.53 0.79 20.27
C LEU A 477 -0.76 1.91 19.26
N LYS A 478 -0.66 1.61 17.97
CA LYS A 478 -0.85 2.55 16.86
C LYS A 478 -2.08 2.16 16.05
N ALA A 479 -2.79 3.16 15.52
CA ALA A 479 -3.88 2.96 14.57
C ALA A 479 -3.36 2.83 13.13
N GLY A 480 -4.04 2.01 12.32
CA GLY A 480 -3.63 1.61 10.98
C GLY A 480 -3.00 0.20 10.94
N PRO A 481 -2.39 -0.23 9.82
CA PRO A 481 -2.32 0.48 8.54
C PRO A 481 -3.70 0.72 7.89
N LEU A 482 -3.81 1.74 7.04
CA LEU A 482 -5.04 2.01 6.29
C LEU A 482 -5.38 0.87 5.32
N TRP A 483 -6.66 0.52 5.23
CA TRP A 483 -7.18 -0.53 4.35
C TRP A 483 -8.67 -0.30 4.07
N ASP A 484 -9.15 -0.67 2.87
CA ASP A 484 -10.59 -0.83 2.55
C ASP A 484 -11.43 0.46 2.51
N TYR A 485 -11.13 1.35 1.56
CA TYR A 485 -11.77 2.66 1.40
C TYR A 485 -12.51 2.82 0.05
N ASP A 486 -12.76 1.75 -0.71
CA ASP A 486 -13.40 1.85 -2.03
C ASP A 486 -14.87 2.26 -1.98
N LEU A 487 -15.55 2.13 -0.85
CA LEU A 487 -16.93 2.55 -0.65
C LEU A 487 -17.02 3.97 -0.05
N GLY A 488 -15.89 4.61 0.27
CA GLY A 488 -15.80 5.93 0.86
C GLY A 488 -15.91 7.04 -0.17
N PHE A 489 -15.65 8.27 0.26
CA PHE A 489 -15.52 9.45 -0.58
C PHE A 489 -16.65 9.60 -1.62
N GLY A 490 -17.89 9.55 -1.17
CA GLY A 490 -19.06 9.69 -2.02
C GLY A 490 -19.40 8.52 -2.94
N CYS A 491 -18.78 7.35 -2.78
CA CYS A 491 -19.06 6.17 -3.61
C CYS A 491 -20.52 5.72 -3.51
N ILE A 492 -21.03 5.63 -2.28
CA ILE A 492 -22.33 5.03 -2.00
C ILE A 492 -23.36 6.10 -1.59
N PRO A 493 -24.37 6.38 -2.43
CA PRO A 493 -25.45 7.30 -2.07
C PRO A 493 -26.34 6.80 -0.92
N GLY A 494 -26.35 5.50 -0.65
CA GLY A 494 -27.03 4.91 0.51
C GLY A 494 -26.70 3.44 0.73
N PHE A 495 -26.50 3.03 1.98
CA PHE A 495 -26.23 1.64 2.34
C PHE A 495 -27.45 0.75 2.06
N GLY A 496 -27.22 -0.38 1.38
CA GLY A 496 -28.23 -1.41 1.16
C GLY A 496 -28.53 -2.30 2.37
N PHE A 497 -27.83 -2.14 3.50
CA PHE A 497 -27.93 -3.06 4.65
C PHE A 497 -28.97 -2.70 5.72
N GLY A 498 -29.97 -1.87 5.43
CA GLY A 498 -31.12 -1.69 6.35
C GLY A 498 -30.78 -1.11 7.75
N PHE A 499 -29.54 -0.69 8.00
CA PHE A 499 -29.18 0.10 9.17
C PHE A 499 -29.70 1.53 8.96
N GLY A 500 -30.96 1.75 9.35
CA GLY A 500 -31.65 3.03 9.14
C GLY A 500 -30.88 4.20 9.74
N GLY A 501 -30.60 5.22 8.93
CA GLY A 501 -30.35 6.58 9.42
C GLY A 501 -29.00 7.24 9.08
N GLY A 502 -27.94 6.51 8.68
CA GLY A 502 -26.60 7.13 8.54
C GLY A 502 -25.62 6.61 7.47
N GLY A 503 -25.85 5.44 6.87
CA GLY A 503 -24.86 4.71 6.06
C GLY A 503 -24.64 5.20 4.62
N THR A 504 -24.44 6.48 4.39
CA THR A 504 -24.10 7.00 3.06
C THR A 504 -22.74 7.68 3.11
N SER A 505 -21.82 7.25 2.26
CA SER A 505 -20.54 7.93 2.09
C SER A 505 -20.66 9.17 1.20
N SER A 506 -21.85 9.43 0.63
CA SER A 506 -22.12 10.62 -0.20
C SER A 506 -22.63 11.84 0.56
N ASN A 507 -23.13 11.67 1.79
CA ASN A 507 -23.48 12.82 2.61
C ASN A 507 -22.19 13.52 3.06
N THR A 508 -22.09 14.83 2.86
CA THR A 508 -20.92 15.62 3.23
C THR A 508 -20.99 16.09 4.70
N GLU A 509 -22.14 15.95 5.34
CA GLU A 509 -22.39 16.35 6.72
C GLU A 509 -22.59 15.15 7.66
N GLY A 510 -22.47 15.40 8.97
CA GLY A 510 -22.61 14.40 10.04
C GLY A 510 -21.32 13.62 10.30
N TRP A 511 -21.21 13.01 11.48
CA TRP A 511 -20.03 12.23 11.86
C TRP A 511 -20.21 10.76 11.49
N GLN A 512 -19.16 10.11 10.99
CA GLN A 512 -19.22 8.69 10.62
C GLN A 512 -19.35 7.80 11.85
N PHE A 513 -18.62 8.10 12.93
CA PHE A 513 -18.74 7.36 14.19
C PHE A 513 -20.12 7.46 14.87
N GLU A 514 -21.01 8.39 14.49
CA GLU A 514 -22.38 8.44 15.04
C GLU A 514 -23.16 7.16 14.75
N MET A 515 -22.85 6.47 13.65
CA MET A 515 -23.42 5.16 13.34
C MET A 515 -23.07 4.09 14.39
N MET A 516 -21.94 4.24 15.10
CA MET A 516 -21.54 3.33 16.17
C MET A 516 -22.45 3.45 17.40
N GLY A 517 -23.09 4.60 17.60
CA GLY A 517 -24.04 4.84 18.70
C GLY A 517 -25.34 4.02 18.58
N MET A 518 -25.53 3.30 17.48
CA MET A 518 -26.69 2.42 17.25
C MET A 518 -26.52 1.00 17.82
N GLY A 519 -25.44 0.72 18.57
CA GLY A 519 -25.24 -0.54 19.30
C GLY A 519 -24.62 -1.69 18.49
N ASN A 520 -24.16 -1.41 17.26
CA ASN A 520 -23.52 -2.39 16.37
C ASN A 520 -22.03 -2.06 16.16
N THR A 521 -21.23 -2.11 17.22
CA THR A 521 -19.78 -1.98 17.11
C THR A 521 -19.05 -3.04 17.93
N THR A 522 -17.92 -3.50 17.40
CA THR A 522 -16.98 -4.40 18.07
C THR A 522 -16.06 -3.66 19.05
N CYS A 523 -15.92 -2.34 18.86
CA CYS A 523 -15.08 -1.47 19.67
C CYS A 523 -15.56 -0.01 19.56
N ASP A 524 -15.81 0.66 20.68
CA ASP A 524 -16.31 2.03 20.73
C ASP A 524 -15.22 3.11 20.90
N TRP A 525 -13.95 2.71 20.88
CA TRP A 525 -12.81 3.57 21.23
C TRP A 525 -12.79 4.92 20.51
N PHE A 526 -12.98 4.93 19.19
CA PHE A 526 -12.89 6.16 18.40
C PHE A 526 -14.00 7.16 18.76
N TYR A 527 -15.20 6.65 19.01
CA TYR A 527 -16.32 7.45 19.50
C TYR A 527 -16.04 7.98 20.91
N THR A 528 -15.60 7.12 21.83
CA THR A 528 -15.32 7.50 23.23
C THR A 528 -14.18 8.53 23.33
N LEU A 529 -13.10 8.36 22.55
CA LEU A 529 -12.01 9.33 22.46
C LEU A 529 -12.53 10.72 22.02
N MET A 530 -13.44 10.76 21.05
CA MET A 530 -14.03 12.01 20.57
C MET A 530 -15.00 12.69 21.56
N GLN A 531 -15.23 12.11 22.74
CA GLN A 531 -15.93 12.77 23.85
C GLN A 531 -14.97 13.54 24.78
N ASP A 532 -13.68 13.19 24.80
CA ASP A 532 -12.67 13.84 25.65
C ASP A 532 -12.25 15.21 25.06
N PRO A 533 -12.42 16.32 25.80
CA PRO A 533 -12.05 17.65 25.31
C PRO A 533 -10.57 17.79 24.94
N SER A 534 -9.68 17.06 25.62
CA SER A 534 -8.24 17.07 25.32
C SER A 534 -7.96 16.43 23.95
N PHE A 535 -8.62 15.30 23.66
CA PHE A 535 -8.54 14.64 22.36
C PHE A 535 -9.16 15.50 21.24
N GLN A 536 -10.35 16.08 21.46
CA GLN A 536 -10.99 17.02 20.53
C GLN A 536 -10.08 18.21 20.18
N SER A 537 -9.33 18.71 21.18
CA SER A 537 -8.39 19.82 20.97
C SER A 537 -7.21 19.40 20.09
N LYS A 538 -6.68 18.18 20.28
CA LYS A 538 -5.60 17.62 19.45
C LYS A 538 -6.02 17.46 17.99
N ILE A 539 -7.19 16.85 17.75
CA ILE A 539 -7.68 16.64 16.38
C ILE A 539 -8.03 17.97 15.70
N SER A 540 -8.61 18.93 16.43
CA SER A 540 -8.88 20.28 15.89
C SER A 540 -7.60 20.98 15.44
N ALA A 541 -6.54 20.90 16.26
CA ALA A 541 -5.25 21.50 15.94
C ALA A 541 -4.59 20.81 14.73
N ARG A 542 -4.61 19.47 14.70
CA ARG A 542 -4.07 18.67 13.61
C ARG A 542 -4.80 18.93 12.28
N TRP A 543 -6.13 18.94 12.30
CA TRP A 543 -6.95 19.27 11.13
C TRP A 543 -6.66 20.69 10.61
N SER A 544 -6.59 21.67 11.51
CA SER A 544 -6.28 23.06 11.14
C SER A 544 -4.91 23.19 10.46
N GLN A 545 -3.91 22.43 10.91
CA GLN A 545 -2.59 22.37 10.27
C GLN A 545 -2.68 21.75 8.87
N LEU A 546 -3.38 20.62 8.74
CA LEU A 546 -3.52 19.92 7.46
C LEU A 546 -4.25 20.78 6.42
N ARG A 547 -5.30 21.50 6.84
CA ARG A 547 -6.10 22.38 5.98
C ARG A 547 -5.36 23.63 5.48
N GLN A 548 -4.36 24.10 6.22
CA GLN A 548 -3.47 25.19 5.78
C GLN A 548 -2.42 24.74 4.76
N GLY A 549 -2.24 23.44 4.55
CA GLY A 549 -1.23 22.91 3.64
C GLY A 549 -1.76 21.73 2.85
N PRO A 550 -1.35 20.50 3.22
CA PRO A 550 -1.45 19.34 2.33
C PRO A 550 -2.87 18.86 2.07
N LEU A 551 -3.85 19.21 2.92
CA LEU A 551 -5.26 18.90 2.72
C LEU A 551 -6.11 20.15 2.43
N SER A 552 -5.51 21.26 1.96
CA SER A 552 -6.28 22.41 1.42
C SER A 552 -7.12 21.99 0.20
N ASP A 553 -8.19 22.71 -0.14
CA ASP A 553 -9.08 22.34 -1.24
C ASP A 553 -8.32 22.16 -2.57
N THR A 554 -7.39 23.06 -2.85
CA THR A 554 -6.51 22.97 -4.02
C THR A 554 -5.68 21.69 -4.03
N GLN A 555 -5.09 21.32 -2.88
CA GLN A 555 -4.26 20.11 -2.78
C GLN A 555 -5.09 18.83 -2.84
N LEU A 556 -6.30 18.82 -2.28
CA LEU A 556 -7.23 17.69 -2.41
C LEU A 556 -7.64 17.46 -3.86
N ILE A 557 -7.96 18.53 -4.59
CA ILE A 557 -8.29 18.47 -6.02
C ILE A 557 -7.06 17.99 -6.82
N ALA A 558 -5.88 18.56 -6.56
CA ALA A 558 -4.64 18.19 -7.23
C ALA A 558 -4.26 16.73 -6.99
N LEU A 559 -4.48 16.21 -5.78
CA LEU A 559 -4.26 14.80 -5.47
C LEU A 559 -5.17 13.90 -6.31
N VAL A 560 -6.47 14.19 -6.38
CA VAL A 560 -7.40 13.45 -7.25
C VAL A 560 -6.95 13.52 -8.71
N ASP A 561 -6.51 14.67 -9.20
CA ASP A 561 -6.01 14.83 -10.57
C ASP A 561 -4.75 14.01 -10.84
N SER A 562 -3.80 13.97 -9.91
CA SER A 562 -2.58 13.17 -10.05
C SER A 562 -2.86 11.66 -10.11
N LEU A 563 -3.89 11.20 -9.39
CA LEU A 563 -4.29 9.79 -9.38
C LEU A 563 -5.11 9.41 -10.61
N ALA A 564 -5.99 10.31 -11.07
CA ALA A 564 -6.88 10.05 -12.19
C ALA A 564 -6.20 10.24 -13.56
N SER A 565 -5.36 11.27 -13.72
CA SER A 565 -4.82 11.63 -15.05
C SER A 565 -4.10 10.49 -15.78
N PRO A 566 -3.29 9.63 -15.14
CA PRO A 566 -2.64 8.50 -15.83
C PRO A 566 -3.63 7.43 -16.31
N LEU A 567 -4.87 7.44 -15.81
CA LEU A 567 -5.86 6.38 -16.06
C LEU A 567 -6.81 6.69 -17.20
N SER A 568 -6.76 7.87 -17.85
CA SER A 568 -7.83 8.30 -18.76
C SER A 568 -8.15 7.29 -19.89
N ASN A 569 -7.14 6.71 -20.56
CA ASN A 569 -7.43 5.72 -21.60
C ASN A 569 -7.73 4.33 -21.03
N ALA A 570 -7.03 3.94 -19.97
CA ALA A 570 -7.28 2.68 -19.28
C ALA A 570 -8.70 2.62 -18.66
N ALA A 571 -9.24 3.75 -18.17
CA ALA A 571 -10.60 3.88 -17.67
C ALA A 571 -11.62 3.66 -18.78
N LYS A 572 -11.40 4.22 -19.98
CA LYS A 572 -12.26 3.95 -21.15
C LYS A 572 -12.31 2.45 -21.46
N ARG A 573 -11.16 1.77 -21.49
CA ARG A 573 -11.11 0.30 -21.71
C ARG A 573 -11.77 -0.47 -20.56
N ASN A 574 -11.53 -0.07 -19.32
CA ASN A 574 -12.16 -0.68 -18.14
C ASN A 574 -13.69 -0.62 -18.23
N PHE A 575 -14.28 0.53 -18.58
CA PHE A 575 -15.74 0.67 -18.66
C PHE A 575 -16.33 0.16 -19.98
N GLN A 576 -15.52 -0.07 -21.02
CA GLN A 576 -15.93 -0.87 -22.17
C GLN A 576 -16.10 -2.35 -21.78
N LYS A 577 -15.20 -2.89 -20.93
CA LYS A 577 -15.33 -4.26 -20.39
C LYS A 577 -16.44 -4.35 -19.34
N TRP A 578 -16.44 -3.43 -18.38
CA TRP A 578 -17.36 -3.38 -17.25
C TRP A 578 -18.28 -2.17 -17.42
N ASN A 579 -19.35 -2.32 -18.19
CA ASN A 579 -20.29 -1.23 -18.47
C ASN A 579 -21.21 -0.93 -17.27
N ILE A 580 -20.64 -0.40 -16.19
CA ILE A 580 -21.30 -0.21 -14.90
C ILE A 580 -21.53 1.25 -14.51
N LEU A 581 -21.06 2.23 -15.30
CA LEU A 581 -21.16 3.66 -14.96
C LEU A 581 -22.62 4.09 -14.66
N GLY A 582 -23.54 3.69 -15.54
CA GLY A 582 -24.99 3.96 -15.39
C GLY A 582 -25.74 2.99 -14.47
N THR A 583 -25.08 1.98 -13.89
CA THR A 583 -25.72 0.94 -13.08
C THR A 583 -25.77 1.35 -11.61
N SER A 584 -26.95 1.44 -11.02
CA SER A 584 -27.12 1.92 -9.64
C SER A 584 -26.70 0.91 -8.57
N MET A 585 -26.66 -0.39 -8.89
CA MET A 585 -26.28 -1.45 -7.96
C MET A 585 -25.11 -2.27 -8.52
N VAL A 586 -23.94 -2.19 -7.88
CA VAL A 586 -22.71 -2.87 -8.33
C VAL A 586 -22.09 -3.59 -7.13
N GLY A 587 -21.81 -4.88 -7.29
CA GLY A 587 -21.24 -5.70 -6.21
C GLY A 587 -22.12 -5.78 -4.95
N GLY A 588 -23.45 -5.59 -5.09
CA GLY A 588 -24.37 -5.54 -3.94
C GLY A 588 -24.48 -4.19 -3.25
N PHE A 589 -23.79 -3.16 -3.75
CA PHE A 589 -23.81 -1.80 -3.19
C PHE A 589 -24.54 -0.83 -4.11
N ASN A 590 -25.33 0.09 -3.54
CA ASN A 590 -25.83 1.22 -4.31
C ASN A 590 -24.67 2.19 -4.56
N THR A 591 -24.40 2.53 -5.82
CA THR A 591 -23.28 3.38 -6.22
C THR A 591 -23.76 4.57 -7.04
N GLN A 592 -22.99 5.66 -7.03
CA GLN A 592 -23.28 6.82 -7.88
C GLN A 592 -23.37 6.43 -9.36
N THR A 593 -24.38 6.92 -10.06
CA THR A 593 -24.56 6.71 -11.50
C THR A 593 -24.12 7.92 -12.29
N THR A 594 -23.33 7.71 -13.33
CA THR A 594 -22.86 8.76 -14.24
C THR A 594 -22.96 8.30 -15.69
N GLN A 595 -22.84 9.24 -16.63
CA GLN A 595 -22.72 8.94 -18.05
C GLN A 595 -21.26 8.71 -18.44
N THR A 596 -20.34 9.45 -17.83
CA THR A 596 -18.91 9.38 -18.10
C THR A 596 -18.11 9.04 -16.84
N TRP A 597 -16.86 8.64 -17.04
CA TRP A 597 -15.94 8.43 -15.92
C TRP A 597 -15.45 9.76 -15.33
N GLU A 598 -15.26 10.78 -16.16
CA GLU A 598 -14.87 12.12 -15.75
C GLU A 598 -15.89 12.77 -14.79
N GLU A 599 -17.17 12.44 -14.94
CA GLU A 599 -18.22 12.80 -13.97
C GLU A 599 -18.00 12.14 -12.60
N GLN A 600 -17.52 10.89 -12.53
CA GLN A 600 -17.18 10.24 -11.25
C GLN A 600 -16.05 10.98 -10.54
N ILE A 601 -15.03 11.40 -11.29
CA ILE A 601 -13.91 12.19 -10.76
C ILE A 601 -14.41 13.56 -10.26
N THR A 602 -15.36 14.17 -10.97
CA THR A 602 -15.98 15.43 -10.55
C THR A 602 -16.78 15.26 -9.24
N ILE A 603 -17.57 14.19 -9.12
CA ILE A 603 -18.29 13.86 -7.89
C ILE A 603 -17.32 13.69 -6.71
N LEU A 604 -16.21 12.98 -6.91
CA LEU A 604 -15.21 12.76 -5.88
C LEU A 604 -14.57 14.08 -5.40
N LYS A 605 -14.17 14.97 -6.31
CA LYS A 605 -13.61 16.29 -5.96
C LYS A 605 -14.62 17.17 -5.22
N ASN A 606 -15.87 17.19 -5.68
CA ASN A 606 -16.93 17.95 -5.04
C ASN A 606 -17.20 17.43 -3.63
N PHE A 607 -17.25 16.11 -3.46
CA PHE A 607 -17.41 15.50 -2.15
C PHE A 607 -16.29 15.91 -1.20
N LEU A 608 -15.02 15.79 -1.62
CA LEU A 608 -13.86 16.10 -0.78
C LEU A 608 -13.87 17.55 -0.28
N THR A 609 -14.12 18.51 -1.17
CA THR A 609 -14.13 19.93 -0.82
C THR A 609 -15.32 20.29 0.07
N GLN A 610 -16.50 19.77 -0.22
CA GLN A 610 -17.69 19.99 0.62
C GLN A 610 -17.55 19.33 2.00
N ARG A 611 -17.01 18.11 2.06
CA ARG A 611 -16.77 17.38 3.31
C ARG A 611 -15.72 18.10 4.15
N ALA A 612 -14.62 18.54 3.55
CA ALA A 612 -13.60 19.32 4.24
C ALA A 612 -14.18 20.64 4.80
N ALA A 613 -15.00 21.35 4.02
CA ALA A 613 -15.66 22.57 4.47
C ALA A 613 -16.64 22.33 5.64
N TRP A 614 -17.32 21.18 5.68
CA TRP A 614 -18.14 20.81 6.83
C TRP A 614 -17.30 20.48 8.06
N LEU A 615 -16.20 19.75 7.90
CA LEU A 615 -15.26 19.46 9.00
C LEU A 615 -14.61 20.73 9.55
N ASP A 616 -14.33 21.72 8.70
CA ASP A 616 -13.86 23.05 9.11
C ASP A 616 -14.89 23.74 10.03
N GLN A 617 -16.19 23.61 9.73
CA GLN A 617 -17.28 24.24 10.50
C GLN A 617 -17.68 23.46 11.76
N SER A 618 -17.52 22.13 11.76
CA SER A 618 -17.90 21.28 12.89
C SER A 618 -17.03 21.53 14.13
N GLY A 619 -15.82 22.07 13.92
CA GLY A 619 -14.85 22.34 14.98
C GLY A 619 -14.40 21.09 15.74
N TRP A 620 -14.60 19.89 15.15
CA TRP A 620 -14.31 18.59 15.75
C TRP A 620 -14.93 18.38 17.14
N LYS A 621 -16.17 18.88 17.32
CA LYS A 621 -16.96 18.80 18.56
C LYS A 621 -18.31 18.11 18.31
N PRO A 622 -18.35 16.78 18.22
CA PRO A 622 -19.57 16.05 17.87
C PRO A 622 -20.74 16.22 18.85
N LEU A 623 -20.49 16.53 20.13
CA LEU A 623 -21.52 16.55 21.17
C LEU A 623 -22.26 17.89 21.35
N ASN A 624 -21.93 18.93 20.58
CA ASN A 624 -22.54 20.26 20.74
C ASN A 624 -23.80 20.50 19.86
N THR A 625 -24.26 19.51 19.09
CA THR A 625 -25.35 19.67 18.09
C THR A 625 -26.76 19.34 18.62
N GLY A 626 -26.99 19.38 19.94
CA GLY A 626 -28.35 19.36 20.54
C GLY A 626 -29.12 18.04 20.45
N GLY A 627 -28.57 17.00 19.81
CA GLY A 627 -29.09 15.63 19.87
C GLY A 627 -28.46 14.88 21.03
N GLY A 628 -29.17 14.77 22.16
CA GLY A 628 -28.73 13.94 23.28
C GLY A 628 -28.60 12.46 22.89
N TRP A 629 -27.66 11.78 23.56
CA TRP A 629 -27.45 10.33 23.57
C TRP A 629 -28.78 9.55 23.53
N PRO A 630 -28.94 8.50 22.68
CA PRO A 630 -29.91 7.46 22.96
C PRO A 630 -29.42 6.70 24.20
N GLY A 631 -29.88 7.19 25.34
CA GLY A 631 -30.10 6.45 26.58
C GLY A 631 -30.16 4.93 26.47
N GLY A 632 -29.12 4.18 26.87
CA GLY A 632 -29.29 2.79 27.28
C GLY A 632 -28.03 1.96 27.35
N GLY A 633 -27.68 1.49 28.56
CA GLY A 633 -26.50 0.67 28.81
C GLY A 633 -26.47 -0.64 28.02
N PHE A 634 -25.24 -1.10 27.76
CA PHE A 634 -24.92 -2.38 27.16
C PHE A 634 -25.51 -3.53 28.00
N PRO A 635 -26.45 -4.34 27.47
CA PRO A 635 -26.60 -5.69 27.96
C PRO A 635 -25.47 -6.51 27.35
N GLY A 636 -24.53 -6.95 28.18
CA GLY A 636 -23.62 -8.03 27.81
C GLY A 636 -24.44 -9.21 27.30
N GLY A 637 -24.37 -9.46 26.00
CA GLY A 637 -25.10 -10.52 25.34
C GLY A 637 -24.45 -10.77 24.00
N GLY A 638 -23.69 -11.88 23.90
CA GLY A 638 -23.17 -12.34 22.63
C GLY A 638 -24.28 -12.44 21.60
N TRP A 639 -23.93 -12.14 20.35
CA TRP A 639 -24.82 -12.34 19.22
C TRP A 639 -25.39 -13.77 19.24
N PRO A 640 -26.72 -13.96 19.09
CA PRO A 640 -27.28 -15.28 18.95
C PRO A 640 -26.71 -15.88 17.66
N GLY A 641 -25.90 -16.92 17.84
CA GLY A 641 -25.16 -17.54 16.76
C GLY A 641 -26.05 -18.08 15.64
N GLY A 642 -25.41 -18.26 14.49
CA GLY A 642 -25.77 -19.32 13.55
C GLY A 642 -27.13 -19.17 12.86
N GLY A 643 -27.49 -17.97 12.42
CA GLY A 643 -28.52 -17.81 11.39
C GLY A 643 -27.84 -17.56 10.06
N GLY A 644 -27.67 -18.60 9.25
CA GLY A 644 -27.10 -18.50 7.91
C GLY A 644 -27.89 -17.51 7.06
N TRP A 645 -27.33 -16.33 6.86
CA TRP A 645 -27.66 -15.49 5.72
C TRP A 645 -26.82 -15.99 4.56
N GLY A 646 -27.39 -16.93 3.82
CA GLY A 646 -26.81 -17.37 2.56
C GLY A 646 -26.77 -16.20 1.59
N TRP A 647 -25.56 -15.84 1.18
CA TRP A 647 -25.26 -15.05 -0.01
C TRP A 647 -24.18 -15.77 -0.80
#